data_AF-A0A9E1QF23-F1
#
_entry.id   AF-A0A9E1QF23-F1
#
_cell.length_a   1.000
_cell.length_b   1.000
_cell.length_c   1.000
_cell.angle_alpha   90.00
_cell.angle_beta   90.00
_cell.angle_gamma   90.00
#
_symmetry.space_group_name_H-M   'P 1'
#
loop_
_entity.id
_entity.type
_entity.pdbx_description
1 polymer ?
#
loop_
_entity_poly.entity_id
_entity_poly.type
_entity_poly.pdbx_seq_one_letter_code
_entity_poly.pdbx_strand_id
1 'polypeptide(L)'
;MKNLWSDRDARAFVRRYRAQGANADVARRVYTTRLLGADPRLVLHGGGNTSVKTTAIDITGETIDVLCVKGSGWDMGDIEPAGLPAVRLDPLGELSALDSLSDEEMVNVQRRNLLDSKAPNPSVETLLHAFLPHKFVDHTHSTAVLALTDQPDGAKICRDLYGDRAALVPYIMPGFALAKACAQVHAKHPDVEGLILLKHGIFTFGDNAEEAYGRMIDLVSLAERRLRTGRRNPVFVSPTASSRPPKVADIAPRLRGMLVPSGGDAPKRFVMTFRTSPAIRRFVSDPAAKRYSQQGTVTPDHAIRIKPKPVILPTPVRDDLGGFFRGAARAITRYETAYRGYFERQNDPADPRTPLDPAPRVLLVPGLGFFAAGVSAKAADVAADVYENNITVITDAEAIGRFRSISEADTFDIEHWSLEQAKLGSAAEKPLSRQIVAITGAGGAIGQATARAFAAAGAEVALLDIDVGAIAPLAEELGGVAIACDVTLDRDVDRAFAVVCERFGGVDILVSNAGAAWQGKIGDVDEKTLRDSFELNFFAHQRVAQAVVGVMSAQGTGGVLLFNTSKQAVNPGKDFGPYGLPKAATLFLSRQYALDHGVDGIRSNAVNADRIRSGLLTDDMVRARSTARGVTEDAYLAGNLLGREVLAADVARAFVDLALAEKTTAAVLTVDGGNIEAALR
;
A
#
# COMPACT_ATOMS: atom_id res chain seq x y z
N MET A 1 7.54 21.11 18.78
CA MET A 1 6.22 20.73 18.26
C MET A 1 5.14 21.62 18.89
N LYS A 2 4.01 21.84 18.23
CA LYS A 2 2.89 22.63 18.80
C LYS A 2 1.94 21.66 19.51
N ASN A 3 1.56 21.98 20.75
CA ASN A 3 0.50 21.25 21.45
C ASN A 3 -0.86 21.58 20.79
N LEU A 4 -1.58 20.54 20.34
CA LEU A 4 -2.86 20.67 19.62
C LEU A 4 -4.08 20.34 20.50
N TRP A 5 -3.90 20.20 21.81
CA TRP A 5 -5.02 20.01 22.73
C TRP A 5 -6.03 21.16 22.65
N SER A 6 -7.30 20.79 22.64
CA SER A 6 -8.44 21.71 22.60
C SER A 6 -9.55 21.19 23.49
N ASP A 7 -9.84 21.90 24.58
CA ASP A 7 -10.93 21.56 25.49
C ASP A 7 -12.29 21.45 24.79
N ARG A 8 -12.50 22.30 23.77
CA ARG A 8 -13.72 22.28 22.97
C ARG A 8 -13.86 20.96 22.23
N ASP A 9 -12.78 20.51 21.61
CA ASP A 9 -12.78 19.32 20.76
C ASP A 9 -12.78 18.05 21.62
N ALA A 10 -12.03 18.03 22.73
CA ALA A 10 -12.11 16.98 23.74
C ALA A 10 -13.55 16.80 24.27
N ARG A 11 -14.26 17.90 24.60
CA ARG A 11 -15.67 17.84 25.01
C ARG A 11 -16.58 17.34 23.88
N ALA A 12 -16.29 17.66 22.63
CA ALA A 12 -17.06 17.18 21.48
C ALA A 12 -16.91 15.67 21.30
N PHE A 13 -15.69 15.13 21.42
CA PHE A 13 -15.42 13.68 21.41
C PHE A 13 -16.16 12.96 22.54
N VAL A 14 -16.11 13.49 23.76
CA VAL A 14 -16.85 12.92 24.90
C VAL A 14 -18.36 12.89 24.64
N ARG A 15 -18.95 13.96 24.09
CA ARG A 15 -20.39 13.96 23.74
C ARG A 15 -20.71 12.92 22.65
N ARG A 16 -19.91 12.87 21.59
CA ARG A 16 -20.09 11.94 20.46
C ARG A 16 -20.06 10.48 20.91
N TYR A 17 -19.02 10.09 21.66
CA TYR A 17 -18.81 8.68 21.98
C TYR A 17 -19.60 8.20 23.21
N ARG A 18 -19.99 9.09 24.12
CA ARG A 18 -20.99 8.75 25.15
C ARG A 18 -22.33 8.34 24.54
N ALA A 19 -22.76 8.99 23.47
CA ALA A 19 -23.96 8.60 22.73
C ALA A 19 -23.85 7.20 22.08
N GLN A 20 -22.62 6.66 21.97
CA GLN A 20 -22.32 5.33 21.44
C GLN A 20 -21.96 4.32 22.55
N GLY A 21 -22.14 4.68 23.83
CA GLY A 21 -21.90 3.79 24.97
C GLY A 21 -20.47 3.82 25.53
N ALA A 22 -19.55 4.61 24.98
CA ALA A 22 -18.21 4.74 25.55
C ALA A 22 -18.18 5.67 26.77
N ASN A 23 -17.41 5.34 27.80
CA ASN A 23 -17.23 6.21 28.95
C ASN A 23 -16.36 7.45 28.59
N ALA A 24 -16.32 8.44 29.48
CA ALA A 24 -15.60 9.69 29.20
C ALA A 24 -14.08 9.53 29.08
N ASP A 25 -13.51 8.58 29.82
CA ASP A 25 -12.07 8.31 29.80
C ASP A 25 -11.65 7.73 28.44
N VAL A 26 -12.39 6.73 27.94
CA VAL A 26 -12.20 6.14 26.62
C VAL A 26 -12.38 7.18 25.52
N ALA A 27 -13.43 8.01 25.60
CA ALA A 27 -13.65 9.07 24.61
C ALA A 27 -12.53 10.12 24.57
N ARG A 28 -11.99 10.51 25.74
CA ARG A 28 -10.81 11.39 25.82
C ARG A 28 -9.55 10.68 25.29
N ARG A 29 -9.43 9.37 25.53
CA ARG A 29 -8.30 8.59 25.02
C ARG A 29 -8.32 8.50 23.51
N VAL A 30 -9.46 8.20 22.90
CA VAL A 30 -9.63 8.26 21.43
C VAL A 30 -9.19 9.62 20.88
N TYR A 31 -9.61 10.73 21.51
CA TYR A 31 -9.18 12.07 21.09
C TYR A 31 -7.66 12.25 21.11
N THR A 32 -6.99 11.96 22.24
CA THR A 32 -5.52 12.12 22.33
C THR A 32 -4.75 11.14 21.47
N THR A 33 -5.24 9.91 21.32
CA THR A 33 -4.64 8.91 20.41
C THR A 33 -4.66 9.41 18.97
N ARG A 34 -5.77 10.03 18.53
CA ARG A 34 -5.86 10.66 17.20
C ARG A 34 -4.95 11.88 17.05
N LEU A 35 -4.79 12.69 18.10
CA LEU A 35 -3.82 13.81 18.07
C LEU A 35 -2.39 13.32 17.87
N LEU A 36 -2.00 12.22 18.52
CA LEU A 36 -0.69 11.60 18.36
C LEU A 36 -0.57 10.96 16.96
N GLY A 37 -1.58 10.22 16.53
CA GLY A 37 -1.62 9.53 15.23
C GLY A 37 -1.68 10.44 14.00
N ALA A 38 -2.16 11.67 14.17
CA ALA A 38 -2.21 12.66 13.09
C ALA A 38 -0.83 13.27 12.76
N ASP A 39 0.19 13.10 13.61
CA ASP A 39 1.54 13.62 13.36
C ASP A 39 2.53 12.47 13.03
N PRO A 40 2.95 12.31 11.77
CA PRO A 40 3.86 11.24 11.36
C PRO A 40 5.24 11.32 12.02
N ARG A 41 5.61 12.43 12.68
CA ARG A 41 6.86 12.56 13.44
C ARG A 41 6.80 11.91 14.82
N LEU A 42 5.60 11.57 15.30
CA LEU A 42 5.37 10.85 16.54
C LEU A 42 5.19 9.37 16.26
N VAL A 43 4.39 9.03 15.25
CA VAL A 43 4.04 7.64 14.96
C VAL A 43 3.66 7.44 13.50
N LEU A 44 3.97 6.27 12.94
CA LEU A 44 3.66 5.90 11.56
C LEU A 44 3.12 4.46 11.51
N HIS A 45 2.10 4.25 10.67
CA HIS A 45 1.64 2.93 10.18
C HIS A 45 1.53 1.82 11.22
N GLY A 46 0.78 2.07 12.30
CA GLY A 46 0.49 1.09 13.35
C GLY A 46 1.51 0.98 14.48
N GLY A 47 2.59 1.77 14.44
CA GLY A 47 3.50 1.94 15.57
C GLY A 47 2.85 2.67 16.76
N GLY A 48 3.57 2.79 17.87
CA GLY A 48 3.10 3.46 19.09
C GLY A 48 1.91 2.74 19.76
N ASN A 49 1.62 3.13 21.01
CA ASN A 49 0.51 2.58 21.79
C ASN A 49 -0.05 3.63 22.74
N THR A 50 -1.34 3.53 23.05
CA THR A 50 -1.96 4.39 24.06
C THR A 50 -2.91 3.57 24.90
N SER A 51 -3.00 3.89 26.17
CA SER A 51 -3.97 3.25 27.06
C SER A 51 -4.63 4.23 28.02
N VAL A 52 -5.73 3.78 28.60
CA VAL A 52 -6.37 4.39 29.76
C VAL A 52 -6.84 3.32 30.73
N LYS A 53 -6.54 3.49 32.02
CA LYS A 53 -7.13 2.71 33.11
C LYS A 53 -8.46 3.36 33.51
N THR A 54 -9.54 2.59 33.53
CA THR A 54 -10.90 3.07 33.81
C THR A 54 -11.77 1.92 34.30
N THR A 55 -13.06 2.15 34.50
CA THR A 55 -14.01 1.11 34.88
C THR A 55 -14.93 0.73 33.71
N ALA A 56 -15.34 -0.53 33.68
CA ALA A 56 -16.34 -1.06 32.76
C ALA A 56 -17.34 -1.94 33.50
N ILE A 57 -18.53 -2.10 32.92
CA ILE A 57 -19.56 -3.01 33.43
C ILE A 57 -19.45 -4.32 32.65
N ASP A 58 -19.30 -5.44 33.34
CA ASP A 58 -19.27 -6.75 32.69
C ASP A 58 -20.67 -7.33 32.44
N ILE A 59 -20.74 -8.52 31.83
CA ILE A 59 -22.02 -9.16 31.47
C ILE A 59 -22.88 -9.53 32.70
N THR A 60 -22.28 -9.57 33.90
CA THR A 60 -22.98 -9.85 35.15
C THR A 60 -23.52 -8.56 35.81
N GLY A 61 -23.14 -7.39 35.30
CA GLY A 61 -23.50 -6.10 35.87
C GLY A 61 -22.49 -5.58 36.91
N GLU A 62 -21.38 -6.28 37.14
CA GLU A 62 -20.33 -5.85 38.06
C GLU A 62 -19.48 -4.72 37.44
N THR A 63 -19.13 -3.73 38.24
CA THR A 63 -18.16 -2.69 37.83
C THR A 63 -16.76 -3.18 38.14
N ILE A 64 -15.92 -3.28 37.11
CA ILE A 64 -14.57 -3.82 37.18
C ILE A 64 -13.55 -2.83 36.62
N ASP A 65 -12.34 -2.86 37.17
CA ASP A 65 -11.20 -2.09 36.66
C ASP A 65 -10.64 -2.73 35.38
N VAL A 66 -10.48 -1.90 34.36
CA VAL A 66 -10.01 -2.31 33.04
C VAL A 66 -8.92 -1.39 32.51
N LEU A 67 -8.02 -1.98 31.73
CA LEU A 67 -7.13 -1.26 30.83
C LEU A 67 -7.76 -1.26 29.43
N CYS A 68 -8.10 -0.08 28.93
CA CYS A 68 -8.44 0.11 27.52
C CYS A 68 -7.17 0.52 26.78
N VAL A 69 -6.63 -0.36 25.93
CA VAL A 69 -5.33 -0.19 25.26
C VAL A 69 -5.46 -0.41 23.76
N LYS A 70 -4.63 0.25 22.96
CA LYS A 70 -4.63 0.11 21.49
C LYS A 70 -4.58 -1.36 21.07
N GLY A 71 -5.54 -1.75 20.24
CA GLY A 71 -5.56 -3.04 19.58
C GLY A 71 -4.51 -3.14 18.46
N SER A 72 -3.99 -4.34 18.26
CA SER A 72 -3.16 -4.69 17.12
C SER A 72 -3.93 -4.49 15.81
N GLY A 73 -3.29 -3.87 14.81
CA GLY A 73 -3.88 -3.60 13.49
C GLY A 73 -4.67 -2.29 13.36
N TRP A 74 -4.94 -1.56 14.46
CA TRP A 74 -5.56 -0.23 14.41
C TRP A 74 -4.51 0.88 14.26
N ASP A 75 -4.81 1.84 13.38
CA ASP A 75 -4.05 3.07 13.22
C ASP A 75 -4.48 4.11 14.26
N MET A 76 -3.52 4.83 14.84
CA MET A 76 -3.82 5.81 15.90
C MET A 76 -4.56 7.04 15.35
N GLY A 77 -4.34 7.42 14.09
CA GLY A 77 -4.88 8.62 13.47
C GLY A 77 -6.38 8.55 13.21
N ASP A 78 -6.93 7.35 13.03
CA ASP A 78 -8.36 7.12 12.79
C ASP A 78 -9.03 6.22 13.84
N ILE A 79 -8.34 5.86 14.93
CA ILE A 79 -8.84 4.94 15.96
C ILE A 79 -10.22 5.32 16.49
N GLU A 80 -11.06 4.32 16.70
CA GLU A 80 -12.40 4.44 17.32
C GLU A 80 -12.42 3.71 18.67
N PRO A 81 -13.46 3.85 19.53
CA PRO A 81 -13.52 3.14 20.80
C PRO A 81 -13.30 1.62 20.71
N ALA A 82 -13.76 0.98 19.63
CA ALA A 82 -13.54 -0.45 19.36
C ALA A 82 -12.07 -0.82 19.13
N GLY A 83 -11.22 0.15 18.78
CA GLY A 83 -9.77 -0.01 18.68
C GLY A 83 -9.04 0.05 20.02
N LEU A 84 -9.74 0.29 21.13
CA LEU A 84 -9.23 0.28 22.51
C LEU A 84 -9.89 -0.85 23.32
N PRO A 85 -9.63 -2.14 23.00
CA PRO A 85 -10.16 -3.28 23.74
C PRO A 85 -9.98 -3.12 25.25
N ALA A 86 -11.05 -3.40 26.00
CA ALA A 86 -11.03 -3.41 27.47
C ALA A 86 -10.55 -4.78 27.98
N VAL A 87 -9.48 -4.78 28.75
CA VAL A 87 -8.89 -5.97 29.38
C VAL A 87 -8.95 -5.79 30.91
N ARG A 88 -9.37 -6.80 31.67
CA ARG A 88 -9.37 -6.75 33.15
C ARG A 88 -7.99 -6.37 33.67
N LEU A 89 -7.91 -5.37 34.55
CA LEU A 89 -6.63 -4.79 34.97
C LEU A 89 -5.91 -5.65 36.03
N ASP A 90 -6.61 -6.13 37.06
CA ASP A 90 -5.99 -6.86 38.17
C ASP A 90 -5.21 -8.10 37.71
N PRO A 91 -5.77 -8.98 36.84
CA PRO A 91 -5.04 -10.15 36.38
C PRO A 91 -3.78 -9.80 35.56
N LEU A 92 -3.75 -8.65 34.90
CA LEU A 92 -2.55 -8.17 34.22
C LEU A 92 -1.51 -7.70 35.24
N GLY A 93 -1.93 -6.97 36.28
CA GLY A 93 -1.05 -6.49 37.34
C GLY A 93 -0.32 -7.61 38.10
N GLU A 94 -1.02 -8.72 38.37
CA GLU A 94 -0.46 -9.92 39.03
C GLU A 94 0.74 -10.51 38.27
N LEU A 95 0.77 -10.39 36.94
CA LEU A 95 1.89 -10.89 36.12
C LEU A 95 3.21 -10.20 36.43
N SER A 96 3.20 -9.01 37.02
CA SER A 96 4.43 -8.30 37.40
C SER A 96 5.29 -9.06 38.42
N ALA A 97 4.67 -9.97 39.19
CA ALA A 97 5.35 -10.80 40.19
C ALA A 97 6.08 -12.00 39.57
N LEU A 98 5.79 -12.38 38.32
CA LEU A 98 6.43 -13.51 37.65
C LEU A 98 7.86 -13.17 37.24
N ASP A 99 8.76 -14.15 37.30
CA ASP A 99 10.14 -13.98 36.85
C ASP A 99 10.25 -13.87 35.33
N SER A 100 9.52 -14.74 34.62
CA SER A 100 9.46 -14.81 33.16
C SER A 100 8.06 -15.17 32.68
N LEU A 101 7.74 -14.83 31.43
CA LEU A 101 6.47 -15.12 30.78
C LEU A 101 6.74 -15.24 29.28
N SER A 102 6.31 -16.33 28.65
CA SER A 102 6.42 -16.47 27.19
C SER A 102 5.42 -15.59 26.46
N ASP A 103 5.67 -15.29 25.18
CA ASP A 103 4.76 -14.50 24.35
C ASP A 103 3.39 -15.15 24.18
N GLU A 104 3.35 -16.49 24.05
CA GLU A 104 2.11 -17.25 23.93
C GLU A 104 1.28 -17.17 25.21
N GLU A 105 1.91 -17.34 26.37
CA GLU A 105 1.24 -17.19 27.67
C GLU A 105 0.77 -15.75 27.89
N MET A 106 1.59 -14.77 27.54
CA MET A 106 1.23 -13.35 27.62
C MET A 106 -0.02 -13.05 26.80
N VAL A 107 -0.04 -13.42 25.52
CA VAL A 107 -1.19 -13.20 24.63
C VAL A 107 -2.41 -13.98 25.12
N ASN A 108 -2.24 -15.20 25.60
CA ASN A 108 -3.34 -16.00 26.15
C ASN A 108 -3.98 -15.32 27.37
N VAL A 109 -3.18 -14.82 28.32
CA VAL A 109 -3.71 -14.11 29.50
C VAL A 109 -4.41 -12.82 29.09
N GLN A 110 -3.84 -12.04 28.17
CA GLN A 110 -4.49 -10.82 27.65
C GLN A 110 -5.84 -11.14 27.00
N ARG A 111 -5.90 -12.17 26.13
CA ARG A 111 -7.15 -12.57 25.45
C ARG A 111 -8.20 -13.13 26.41
N ARG A 112 -7.80 -13.93 27.39
CA ARG A 112 -8.72 -14.48 28.40
C ARG A 112 -9.39 -13.41 29.26
N ASN A 113 -8.77 -12.23 29.37
CA ASN A 113 -9.24 -11.12 30.18
C ASN A 113 -9.94 -10.01 29.36
N LEU A 114 -10.17 -10.22 28.06
CA LEU A 114 -11.00 -9.32 27.25
C LEU A 114 -12.45 -9.38 27.71
N LEU A 115 -13.10 -8.21 27.78
CA LEU A 115 -14.55 -8.15 28.03
C LEU A 115 -15.38 -8.50 26.81
N ASP A 116 -14.84 -8.27 25.61
CA ASP A 116 -15.45 -8.67 24.34
C ASP A 116 -14.47 -9.58 23.58
N SER A 117 -14.88 -10.83 23.38
CA SER A 117 -14.07 -11.84 22.68
C SER A 117 -13.90 -11.57 21.18
N LYS A 118 -14.72 -10.67 20.62
CA LYS A 118 -14.61 -10.20 19.22
C LYS A 118 -13.70 -8.98 19.08
N ALA A 119 -13.28 -8.37 20.19
CA ALA A 119 -12.40 -7.21 20.16
C ALA A 119 -11.03 -7.59 19.56
N PRO A 120 -10.30 -6.62 18.98
CA PRO A 120 -8.96 -6.88 18.47
C PRO A 120 -8.02 -7.34 19.59
N ASN A 121 -6.96 -8.07 19.21
CA ASN A 121 -5.89 -8.42 20.15
C ASN A 121 -5.30 -7.16 20.79
N PRO A 122 -5.15 -7.10 22.12
CA PRO A 122 -4.38 -6.02 22.76
C PRO A 122 -2.94 -5.96 22.21
N SER A 123 -2.30 -4.80 22.31
CA SER A 123 -0.91 -4.63 21.91
C SER A 123 0.04 -5.52 22.72
N VAL A 124 1.16 -5.92 22.13
CA VAL A 124 2.25 -6.65 22.84
C VAL A 124 2.79 -5.87 24.04
N GLU A 125 2.65 -4.55 24.05
CA GLU A 125 3.08 -3.67 25.14
C GLU A 125 2.02 -3.46 26.23
N THR A 126 0.88 -4.15 26.16
CA THR A 126 -0.22 -4.04 27.14
C THR A 126 0.28 -4.16 28.59
N LEU A 127 1.21 -5.07 28.87
CA LEU A 127 1.73 -5.26 30.23
C LEU A 127 2.55 -4.05 30.72
N LEU A 128 3.27 -3.38 29.82
CA LEU A 128 4.00 -2.14 30.17
C LEU A 128 3.00 -1.05 30.57
N HIS A 129 1.92 -0.89 29.79
CA HIS A 129 0.82 0.02 30.12
C HIS A 129 0.08 -0.35 31.43
N ALA A 130 -0.01 -1.64 31.76
CA ALA A 130 -0.62 -2.12 33.00
C ALA A 130 0.26 -1.86 34.22
N PHE A 131 1.58 -2.09 34.12
CA PHE A 131 2.51 -2.01 35.25
C PHE A 131 2.86 -0.58 35.68
N LEU A 132 2.69 0.41 34.81
CA LEU A 132 2.80 1.82 35.21
C LEU A 132 1.55 2.23 36.02
N PRO A 133 1.69 2.96 37.14
CA PRO A 133 0.55 3.27 38.02
C PRO A 133 -0.43 4.29 37.42
N HIS A 134 -0.01 5.03 36.40
CA HIS A 134 -0.75 6.17 35.86
C HIS A 134 -2.01 5.79 35.10
N LYS A 135 -3.01 6.67 35.16
CA LYS A 135 -4.30 6.50 34.50
C LYS A 135 -4.18 6.52 32.98
N PHE A 136 -3.49 7.50 32.43
CA PHE A 136 -3.28 7.65 30.99
C PHE A 136 -1.80 7.44 30.67
N VAL A 137 -1.53 6.59 29.67
CA VAL A 137 -0.17 6.27 29.22
C VAL A 137 -0.13 6.37 27.70
N ASP A 138 0.85 7.12 27.20
CA ASP A 138 1.12 7.34 25.78
C ASP A 138 2.49 6.78 25.43
N HIS A 139 2.58 6.12 24.28
CA HIS A 139 3.81 5.61 23.70
C HIS A 139 3.91 6.02 22.25
N THR A 140 5.04 6.63 21.87
CA THR A 140 5.30 6.99 20.49
C THR A 140 6.71 6.58 20.06
N HIS A 141 6.85 6.36 18.76
CA HIS A 141 8.12 6.11 18.07
C HIS A 141 8.63 7.42 17.48
N SER A 142 8.77 8.47 18.32
CA SER A 142 9.07 9.81 17.82
C SER A 142 10.40 9.84 17.05
N THR A 143 10.36 10.32 15.81
CA THR A 143 11.51 10.49 14.91
C THR A 143 12.66 11.21 15.61
N ALA A 144 12.34 12.30 16.34
CA ALA A 144 13.35 13.11 17.02
C ALA A 144 14.00 12.38 18.20
N VAL A 145 13.21 11.64 18.99
CA VAL A 145 13.74 10.85 20.11
C VAL A 145 14.61 9.71 19.59
N LEU A 146 14.13 8.99 18.58
CA LEU A 146 14.88 7.92 17.93
C LEU A 146 16.19 8.42 17.33
N ALA A 147 16.22 9.60 16.71
CA ALA A 147 17.47 10.17 16.20
C ALA A 147 18.52 10.42 17.31
N LEU A 148 18.11 10.64 18.56
CA LEU A 148 19.01 10.77 19.70
C LEU A 148 19.41 9.41 20.28
N THR A 149 18.45 8.51 20.45
CA THR A 149 18.69 7.19 21.07
C THR A 149 19.41 6.23 20.11
N ASP A 150 19.22 6.39 18.80
CA ASP A 150 19.82 5.58 17.74
C ASP A 150 21.27 5.97 17.42
N GLN A 151 22.03 6.30 18.46
CA GLN A 151 23.46 6.61 18.38
C GLN A 151 24.28 5.74 19.34
N PRO A 152 25.60 5.56 19.12
CA PRO A 152 26.47 4.84 20.05
C PRO A 152 26.46 5.44 21.47
N ASP A 153 26.32 6.76 21.59
CA ASP A 153 26.31 7.53 22.83
C ASP A 153 24.91 8.06 23.20
N GLY A 154 23.84 7.47 22.63
CA GLY A 154 22.46 7.93 22.82
C GLY A 154 22.04 8.03 24.29
N ALA A 155 22.48 7.10 25.14
CA ALA A 155 22.23 7.16 26.59
C ALA A 155 22.83 8.40 27.26
N LYS A 156 23.98 8.88 26.79
CA LYS A 156 24.59 10.11 27.30
C LYS A 156 23.83 11.33 26.79
N ILE A 157 23.52 11.36 25.49
CA ILE A 157 22.77 12.45 24.86
C ILE A 157 21.41 12.66 25.54
N CYS A 158 20.67 11.57 25.80
CA CYS A 158 19.38 11.66 26.46
C CYS A 158 19.48 12.07 27.94
N ARG A 159 20.48 11.61 28.69
CA ARG A 159 20.73 12.09 30.06
C ARG A 159 21.00 13.59 30.08
N ASP A 160 21.90 14.06 29.20
CA ASP A 160 22.28 15.47 29.11
C ASP A 160 21.07 16.36 28.70
N LEU A 161 20.13 15.82 27.93
CA LEU A 161 18.95 16.55 27.44
C LEU A 161 17.78 16.56 28.44
N TYR A 162 17.42 15.39 28.96
CA TYR A 162 16.20 15.21 29.74
C TYR A 162 16.41 15.40 31.25
N GLY A 163 17.64 15.20 31.74
CA GLY A 163 17.96 15.30 33.16
C GLY A 163 16.98 14.48 34.01
N ASP A 164 16.44 15.11 35.05
CA ASP A 164 15.50 14.46 35.99
C ASP A 164 14.05 14.43 35.48
N ARG A 165 13.75 14.98 34.29
CA ARG A 165 12.38 14.97 33.75
C ARG A 165 11.98 13.65 33.13
N ALA A 166 12.93 12.83 32.66
CA ALA A 166 12.64 11.52 32.08
C ALA A 166 13.72 10.50 32.44
N ALA A 167 13.32 9.31 32.85
CA ALA A 167 14.26 8.23 33.16
C ALA A 167 14.61 7.44 31.89
N LEU A 168 15.84 6.92 31.84
CA LEU A 168 16.30 6.08 30.72
C LEU A 168 16.08 4.60 31.00
N VAL A 169 15.55 3.90 30.01
CA VAL A 169 15.45 2.44 29.99
C VAL A 169 16.44 1.92 28.94
N PRO A 170 17.35 1.00 29.28
CA PRO A 170 18.26 0.40 28.31
C PRO A 170 17.49 -0.36 27.24
N TYR A 171 18.10 -0.60 26.09
CA TYR A 171 17.48 -1.42 25.05
C TYR A 171 17.22 -2.83 25.58
N ILE A 172 15.96 -3.24 25.50
CA ILE A 172 15.47 -4.58 25.80
C ILE A 172 14.44 -4.88 24.70
N MET A 173 14.44 -6.11 24.19
CA MET A 173 13.44 -6.54 23.22
C MET A 173 12.02 -6.30 23.77
N PRO A 174 11.08 -5.80 22.96
CA PRO A 174 9.70 -5.59 23.40
C PRO A 174 9.05 -6.87 23.94
N GLY A 175 8.17 -6.73 24.94
CA GLY A 175 7.49 -7.85 25.59
C GLY A 175 7.56 -7.76 27.12
N PHE A 176 7.42 -8.90 27.80
CA PHE A 176 7.34 -8.97 29.25
C PHE A 176 8.58 -8.40 29.98
N ALA A 177 9.78 -8.70 29.48
CA ALA A 177 11.03 -8.22 30.06
C ALA A 177 11.13 -6.68 30.03
N LEU A 178 10.76 -6.06 28.90
CA LEU A 178 10.72 -4.61 28.77
C LEU A 178 9.67 -3.99 29.69
N ALA A 179 8.49 -4.60 29.82
CA ALA A 179 7.45 -4.13 30.74
C ALA A 179 7.95 -4.09 32.20
N LYS A 180 8.61 -5.17 32.67
CA LYS A 180 9.20 -5.22 34.01
C LYS A 180 10.30 -4.17 34.19
N ALA A 181 11.19 -4.03 33.21
CA ALA A 181 12.27 -3.05 33.29
C ALA A 181 11.74 -1.61 33.38
N CYS A 182 10.72 -1.27 32.59
CA CYS A 182 10.08 0.05 32.65
C CYS A 182 9.45 0.31 34.03
N ALA A 183 8.74 -0.67 34.59
CA ALA A 183 8.15 -0.56 35.92
C ALA A 183 9.21 -0.38 37.02
N GLN A 184 10.32 -1.11 36.94
CA GLN A 184 11.43 -1.00 37.90
C GLN A 184 12.17 0.34 37.80
N VAL A 185 12.39 0.85 36.58
CA VAL A 185 13.02 2.16 36.37
C VAL A 185 12.10 3.25 36.90
N HIS A 186 10.80 3.19 36.59
CA HIS A 186 9.82 4.12 37.13
C HIS A 186 9.76 4.09 38.66
N ALA A 187 9.72 2.91 39.29
CA ALA A 187 9.67 2.78 40.75
C ALA A 187 10.87 3.44 41.46
N LYS A 188 12.03 3.52 40.80
CA LYS A 188 13.22 4.23 41.31
C LYS A 188 13.19 5.75 41.07
N HIS A 189 12.35 6.20 40.14
CA HIS A 189 12.24 7.58 39.70
C HIS A 189 10.76 7.98 39.55
N PRO A 190 9.98 8.02 40.64
CA PRO A 190 8.53 8.18 40.58
C PRO A 190 8.07 9.57 40.08
N ASP A 191 8.93 10.58 40.16
CA ASP A 191 8.59 11.97 39.82
C ASP A 191 8.85 12.32 38.34
N VAL A 192 9.32 11.36 37.53
CA VAL A 192 9.61 11.62 36.12
C VAL A 192 8.33 11.77 35.30
N GLU A 193 8.38 12.57 34.24
CA GLU A 193 7.24 12.82 33.35
C GLU A 193 7.11 11.77 32.25
N GLY A 194 8.18 10.97 32.04
CA GLY A 194 8.23 9.94 31.01
C GLY A 194 9.44 9.02 31.09
N LEU A 195 9.44 7.99 30.24
CA LEU A 195 10.54 7.05 30.05
C LEU A 195 11.08 7.15 28.62
N ILE A 196 12.40 7.25 28.48
CA ILE A 196 13.07 7.18 27.18
C ILE A 196 13.67 5.78 27.04
N LEU A 197 13.11 5.00 26.12
CA LEU A 197 13.57 3.65 25.84
C LEU A 197 14.58 3.73 24.69
N LEU A 198 15.83 3.36 24.97
CA LEU A 198 16.89 3.41 23.98
C LEU A 198 16.56 2.46 22.81
N LYS A 199 16.67 2.95 21.57
CA LYS A 199 16.36 2.21 20.33
C LYS A 199 14.90 1.77 20.16
N HIS A 200 13.97 2.38 20.89
CA HIS A 200 12.56 1.98 20.86
C HIS A 200 11.61 3.16 20.77
N GLY A 201 11.73 4.13 21.68
CA GLY A 201 10.86 5.31 21.66
C GLY A 201 10.71 5.99 23.01
N ILE A 202 9.56 6.61 23.23
CA ILE A 202 9.24 7.38 24.43
C ILE A 202 7.88 6.97 24.98
N PHE A 203 7.79 6.91 26.31
CA PHE A 203 6.54 6.82 27.05
C PHE A 203 6.33 8.09 27.86
N THR A 204 5.11 8.60 27.88
CA THR A 204 4.66 9.61 28.84
C THR A 204 3.37 9.18 29.49
N PHE A 205 3.07 9.78 30.63
CA PHE A 205 1.92 9.38 31.43
C PHE A 205 1.42 10.52 32.30
N GLY A 206 0.18 10.41 32.78
CA GLY A 206 -0.45 11.42 33.62
C GLY A 206 -1.79 10.97 34.19
N ASP A 207 -2.34 11.79 35.08
CA ASP A 207 -3.63 11.52 35.73
C ASP A 207 -4.82 11.79 34.80
N ASN A 208 -4.58 12.61 33.77
CA ASN A 208 -5.55 12.93 32.75
C ASN A 208 -4.93 12.91 31.34
N ALA A 209 -5.79 12.84 30.32
CA ALA A 209 -5.37 12.71 28.94
C ALA A 209 -4.58 13.94 28.42
N GLU A 210 -4.92 15.15 28.89
CA GLU A 210 -4.24 16.39 28.48
C GLU A 210 -2.79 16.41 28.98
N GLU A 211 -2.59 16.01 30.23
CA GLU A 211 -1.27 15.96 30.84
C GLU A 211 -0.35 14.94 30.16
N ALA A 212 -0.80 13.70 29.95
CA ALA A 212 -0.01 12.67 29.28
C ALA A 212 0.40 13.11 27.86
N TYR A 213 -0.55 13.67 27.10
CA TYR A 213 -0.31 14.20 25.76
C TYR A 213 0.62 15.42 25.78
N GLY A 214 0.39 16.38 26.69
CA GLY A 214 1.22 17.57 26.84
C GLY A 214 2.69 17.23 27.13
N ARG A 215 2.92 16.31 28.07
CA ARG A 215 4.26 15.77 28.38
C ARG A 215 4.92 15.15 27.16
N MET A 216 4.18 14.38 26.35
CA MET A 216 4.70 13.81 25.09
C MET A 216 5.20 14.91 24.15
N ILE A 217 4.36 15.91 23.89
CA ILE A 217 4.71 17.02 23.00
C ILE A 217 5.91 17.82 23.54
N ASP A 218 5.99 18.05 24.84
CA ASP A 218 7.06 18.83 25.46
C ASP A 218 8.41 18.10 25.42
N LEU A 219 8.44 16.82 25.79
CA LEU A 219 9.66 16.00 25.77
C LEU A 219 10.16 15.74 24.35
N VAL A 220 9.26 15.53 23.38
CA VAL A 220 9.65 15.44 21.96
C VAL A 220 10.17 16.79 21.45
N SER A 221 9.57 17.91 21.88
CA SER A 221 10.03 19.25 21.52
C SER A 221 11.43 19.57 22.03
N LEU A 222 11.84 19.02 23.18
CA LEU A 222 13.22 19.09 23.65
C LEU A 222 14.19 18.39 22.68
N ALA A 223 13.84 17.19 22.22
CA ALA A 223 14.65 16.46 21.23
C ALA A 223 14.75 17.22 19.90
N GLU A 224 13.63 17.72 19.37
CA GLU A 224 13.62 18.54 18.14
C GLU A 224 14.53 19.77 18.27
N ARG A 225 14.53 20.45 19.42
CA ARG A 225 15.42 21.61 19.68
C ARG A 225 16.89 21.17 19.71
N ARG A 226 17.21 20.07 20.38
CA ARG A 226 18.58 19.55 20.49
C ARG A 226 19.17 19.14 19.14
N LEU A 227 18.35 18.54 18.27
CA LEU A 227 18.73 18.20 16.90
C LEU A 227 19.00 19.45 16.07
N ARG A 228 18.14 20.47 16.19
CA ARG A 228 18.28 21.74 15.46
C ARG A 228 19.53 22.51 15.83
N THR A 229 19.87 22.59 17.12
CA THR A 229 21.05 23.33 17.59
C THR A 229 22.36 22.60 17.36
N GLY A 230 22.35 21.26 17.31
CA GLY A 230 23.55 20.45 17.08
C GLY A 230 23.85 20.15 15.61
N ARG A 231 22.95 20.55 14.68
CA ARG A 231 22.97 20.09 13.28
C ARG A 231 24.20 20.60 12.53
N ARG A 232 24.99 19.69 11.97
CA ARG A 232 26.01 20.01 10.97
C ARG A 232 25.36 20.26 9.60
N ASN A 233 25.93 21.18 8.81
CA ASN A 233 25.43 21.48 7.46
C ASN A 233 26.60 21.61 6.46
N PRO A 234 26.57 20.92 5.30
CA PRO A 234 25.62 19.86 4.93
C PRO A 234 25.81 18.58 5.74
N VAL A 235 24.73 17.85 6.00
CA VAL A 235 24.80 16.50 6.64
C VAL A 235 25.38 15.49 5.67
N PHE A 236 24.85 15.48 4.43
CA PHE A 236 25.31 14.61 3.35
C PHE A 236 25.78 15.46 2.17
N VAL A 237 26.86 15.01 1.53
CA VAL A 237 27.39 15.66 0.34
C VAL A 237 26.79 14.98 -0.88
N SER A 238 26.01 15.71 -1.66
CA SER A 238 25.59 15.23 -2.98
C SER A 238 26.65 15.63 -4.00
N PRO A 239 27.22 14.69 -4.76
CA PRO A 239 28.02 15.05 -5.94
C PRO A 239 27.16 15.91 -6.87
N THR A 240 27.76 16.91 -7.51
CA THR A 240 27.15 17.57 -8.69
C THR A 240 26.91 16.49 -9.74
N ALA A 241 25.63 16.24 -10.06
CA ALA A 241 25.26 15.28 -11.09
C ALA A 241 25.83 15.75 -12.44
N SER A 242 26.85 15.06 -12.95
CA SER A 242 27.40 15.32 -14.29
C SER A 242 26.52 14.76 -15.40
N SER A 243 25.59 13.84 -15.08
CA SER A 243 24.68 13.20 -16.02
C SER A 243 23.23 13.63 -15.81
N ARG A 244 22.48 13.74 -16.91
CA ARG A 244 21.01 13.83 -16.87
C ARG A 244 20.46 12.48 -16.41
N PRO A 245 19.74 12.38 -15.28
CA PRO A 245 19.11 11.11 -14.89
C PRO A 245 18.05 10.69 -15.93
N PRO A 246 17.80 9.37 -16.12
CA PRO A 246 16.66 8.90 -16.92
C PRO A 246 15.32 9.28 -16.28
N LYS A 247 14.20 9.09 -17.01
CA LYS A 247 12.88 9.20 -16.39
C LYS A 247 12.63 7.96 -15.52
N VAL A 248 11.79 8.12 -14.50
CA VAL A 248 11.40 7.01 -13.61
C VAL A 248 10.69 5.92 -14.40
N ALA A 249 9.80 6.30 -15.32
CA ALA A 249 9.11 5.38 -16.23
C ALA A 249 10.06 4.54 -17.11
N ASP A 250 11.27 5.02 -17.42
CA ASP A 250 12.24 4.28 -18.25
C ASP A 250 12.92 3.13 -17.48
N ILE A 251 12.89 3.17 -16.14
CA ILE A 251 13.60 2.21 -15.28
C ILE A 251 12.66 1.37 -14.40
N ALA A 252 11.51 1.90 -14.01
CA ALA A 252 10.61 1.27 -13.06
C ALA A 252 10.12 -0.12 -13.53
N PRO A 253 9.64 -0.31 -14.78
CA PRO A 253 9.17 -1.61 -15.25
C PRO A 253 10.22 -2.71 -15.14
N ARG A 254 11.45 -2.40 -15.55
CA ARG A 254 12.53 -3.38 -15.52
C ARG A 254 13.05 -3.67 -14.12
N LEU A 255 13.11 -2.65 -13.24
CA LEU A 255 13.41 -2.88 -11.83
C LEU A 255 12.33 -3.73 -11.15
N ARG A 256 11.05 -3.49 -11.44
CA ARG A 256 9.93 -4.29 -10.95
C ARG A 256 10.04 -5.75 -11.38
N GLY A 257 10.36 -5.98 -12.65
CA GLY A 257 10.61 -7.30 -13.20
C GLY A 257 11.73 -8.06 -12.50
N MET A 258 12.82 -7.36 -12.15
CA MET A 258 13.97 -7.94 -11.43
C MET A 258 13.65 -8.39 -9.99
N LEU A 259 12.55 -7.94 -9.40
CA LEU A 259 12.12 -8.36 -8.05
C LEU A 259 11.31 -9.66 -8.05
N VAL A 260 10.87 -10.13 -9.22
CA VAL A 260 10.05 -11.33 -9.31
C VAL A 260 10.94 -12.55 -9.01
N PRO A 261 10.61 -13.37 -7.99
CA PRO A 261 11.38 -14.56 -7.68
C PRO A 261 11.47 -15.49 -8.89
N SER A 262 12.63 -16.09 -9.09
CA SER A 262 12.79 -17.14 -10.11
C SER A 262 12.15 -18.45 -9.63
N GLY A 263 11.36 -19.09 -10.50
CA GLY A 263 10.70 -20.36 -10.23
C GLY A 263 9.25 -20.22 -9.73
N GLY A 264 8.37 -21.11 -10.21
CA GLY A 264 6.92 -21.09 -9.98
C GLY A 264 6.14 -21.10 -11.30
N ASP A 265 4.87 -21.52 -11.27
CA ASP A 265 4.01 -21.60 -12.46
C ASP A 265 3.55 -20.21 -12.95
N ALA A 266 3.48 -19.22 -12.04
CA ALA A 266 3.07 -17.84 -12.31
C ALA A 266 3.98 -16.83 -11.58
N PRO A 267 4.27 -15.66 -12.19
CA PRO A 267 5.15 -14.64 -11.62
C PRO A 267 4.52 -13.97 -10.39
N LYS A 268 5.18 -14.09 -9.24
CA LYS A 268 4.77 -13.41 -7.99
C LYS A 268 5.31 -11.98 -7.96
N ARG A 269 4.58 -11.07 -8.61
CA ARG A 269 4.97 -9.66 -8.78
C ARG A 269 4.87 -8.84 -7.48
N PHE A 270 5.44 -7.63 -7.53
CA PHE A 270 5.28 -6.58 -6.54
C PHE A 270 4.71 -5.32 -7.19
N VAL A 271 4.09 -4.46 -6.41
CA VAL A 271 3.75 -3.08 -6.79
C VAL A 271 4.86 -2.18 -6.24
N MET A 272 5.30 -1.20 -7.01
CA MET A 272 6.34 -0.25 -6.60
C MET A 272 5.81 1.18 -6.58
N THR A 273 6.26 1.96 -5.60
CA THR A 273 6.00 3.40 -5.50
C THR A 273 7.35 4.12 -5.47
N PHE A 274 7.45 5.25 -6.17
CA PHE A 274 8.68 6.06 -6.22
C PHE A 274 8.57 7.29 -5.31
N ARG A 275 9.68 7.66 -4.66
CA ARG A 275 9.79 8.87 -3.84
C ARG A 275 11.07 9.64 -4.13
N THR A 276 10.94 10.95 -4.24
CA THR A 276 12.05 11.87 -4.44
C THR A 276 11.79 13.19 -3.73
N SER A 277 12.82 13.71 -3.08
CA SER A 277 12.88 15.07 -2.56
C SER A 277 14.34 15.52 -2.57
N PRO A 278 14.65 16.82 -2.43
CA PRO A 278 16.04 17.26 -2.28
C PRO A 278 16.78 16.56 -1.12
N ALA A 279 16.09 16.27 -0.01
CA ALA A 279 16.66 15.55 1.13
C ALA A 279 16.95 14.08 0.79
N ILE A 280 15.96 13.38 0.19
CA ILE A 280 16.13 12.00 -0.27
C ILE A 280 17.28 11.89 -1.26
N ARG A 281 17.35 12.78 -2.26
CA ARG A 281 18.42 12.76 -3.27
C ARG A 281 19.80 12.93 -2.65
N ARG A 282 19.96 13.79 -1.64
CA ARG A 282 21.22 13.94 -0.91
C ARG A 282 21.58 12.68 -0.15
N PHE A 283 20.62 12.05 0.54
CA PHE A 283 20.82 10.79 1.25
C PHE A 283 21.24 9.66 0.29
N VAL A 284 20.51 9.43 -0.80
CA VAL A 284 20.80 8.29 -1.70
C VAL A 284 22.04 8.49 -2.57
N SER A 285 22.50 9.73 -2.75
CA SER A 285 23.63 10.06 -3.63
C SER A 285 24.94 10.32 -2.89
N ASP A 286 24.92 10.30 -1.56
CA ASP A 286 26.13 10.48 -0.75
C ASP A 286 27.11 9.31 -0.99
N PRO A 287 28.40 9.57 -1.27
CA PRO A 287 29.42 8.52 -1.29
C PRO A 287 29.46 7.67 -0.01
N ALA A 288 29.08 8.24 1.13
CA ALA A 288 28.98 7.53 2.41
C ALA A 288 27.65 6.79 2.63
N ALA A 289 26.70 6.78 1.66
CA ALA A 289 25.38 6.16 1.82
C ALA A 289 25.43 4.71 2.28
N LYS A 290 26.40 3.94 1.78
CA LYS A 290 26.63 2.56 2.21
C LYS A 290 26.93 2.42 3.70
N ARG A 291 27.54 3.42 4.35
CA ARG A 291 27.90 3.34 5.77
C ARG A 291 26.67 3.38 6.66
N TYR A 292 25.78 4.36 6.46
CA TYR A 292 24.63 4.58 7.34
C TYR A 292 23.39 3.81 6.91
N SER A 293 23.11 3.68 5.60
CA SER A 293 21.89 2.99 5.13
C SER A 293 21.93 1.47 5.35
N GLN A 294 23.11 0.91 5.62
CA GLN A 294 23.32 -0.53 5.82
C GLN A 294 23.44 -0.93 7.30
N GLN A 295 23.24 0.01 8.24
CA GLN A 295 23.32 -0.28 9.68
C GLN A 295 22.11 -1.07 10.20
N GLY A 296 20.96 -0.98 9.54
CA GLY A 296 19.70 -1.57 10.01
C GLY A 296 18.55 -0.57 9.96
N THR A 297 17.45 -0.94 10.59
CA THR A 297 16.23 -0.14 10.69
C THR A 297 16.14 0.61 12.02
N VAL A 298 15.24 1.59 12.09
CA VAL A 298 15.05 2.45 13.26
C VAL A 298 14.14 1.82 14.32
N THR A 299 13.02 1.20 13.94
CA THR A 299 12.07 0.56 14.88
C THR A 299 11.66 -0.84 14.43
N PRO A 300 10.96 -1.61 15.27
CA PRO A 300 10.40 -2.91 14.88
C PRO A 300 9.47 -2.85 13.65
N ASP A 301 8.59 -1.85 13.57
CA ASP A 301 7.69 -1.67 12.42
C ASP A 301 8.46 -1.46 11.10
N HIS A 302 9.68 -0.89 11.18
CA HIS A 302 10.54 -0.77 10.01
C HIS A 302 11.07 -2.15 9.57
N ALA A 303 11.58 -2.96 10.51
CA ALA A 303 12.15 -4.26 10.18
C ALA A 303 11.16 -5.15 9.41
N ILE A 304 9.90 -5.22 9.85
CA ILE A 304 8.88 -6.06 9.20
C ILE A 304 8.34 -5.49 7.87
N ARG A 305 8.37 -4.16 7.66
CA ARG A 305 7.80 -3.51 6.46
C ARG A 305 8.80 -3.28 5.35
N ILE A 306 10.05 -2.93 5.69
CA ILE A 306 11.09 -2.54 4.72
C ILE A 306 12.30 -3.47 4.68
N LYS A 307 12.29 -4.55 5.48
CA LYS A 307 13.42 -5.46 5.71
C LYS A 307 14.63 -4.75 6.36
N PRO A 308 15.63 -5.50 6.88
CA PRO A 308 16.74 -4.91 7.63
C PRO A 308 17.59 -3.91 6.85
N LYS A 309 17.72 -4.10 5.53
CA LYS A 309 18.62 -3.30 4.68
C LYS A 309 17.95 -2.96 3.34
N PRO A 310 18.20 -1.76 2.78
CA PRO A 310 17.85 -1.42 1.41
C PRO A 310 18.94 -1.89 0.44
N VAL A 311 18.60 -1.97 -0.85
CA VAL A 311 19.57 -2.20 -1.93
C VAL A 311 20.04 -0.86 -2.49
N ILE A 312 21.36 -0.68 -2.59
CA ILE A 312 21.96 0.47 -3.29
C ILE A 312 22.22 0.07 -4.73
N LEU A 313 21.54 0.72 -5.67
CA LEU A 313 21.74 0.52 -7.10
C LEU A 313 22.91 1.39 -7.62
N PRO A 314 23.54 1.03 -8.76
CA PRO A 314 24.46 1.94 -9.42
C PRO A 314 23.75 3.25 -9.82
N THR A 315 24.51 4.35 -9.94
CA THR A 315 23.96 5.59 -10.49
C THR A 315 23.52 5.37 -11.93
N PRO A 316 22.25 5.61 -12.29
CA PRO A 316 21.79 5.45 -13.65
C PRO A 316 22.35 6.55 -14.55
N VAL A 317 22.72 6.16 -15.76
CA VAL A 317 23.14 7.06 -16.84
C VAL A 317 22.12 6.92 -17.96
N ARG A 318 21.49 8.04 -18.35
CA ARG A 318 20.43 8.03 -19.38
C ARG A 318 20.87 7.35 -20.68
N ASP A 319 22.11 7.56 -21.09
CA ASP A 319 22.66 7.03 -22.33
C ASP A 319 23.24 5.60 -22.19
N ASP A 320 23.27 5.03 -20.97
CA ASP A 320 23.69 3.64 -20.69
C ASP A 320 22.76 2.95 -19.68
N LEU A 321 21.47 2.86 -20.03
CA LEU A 321 20.51 2.09 -19.25
C LEU A 321 20.88 0.60 -19.19
N GLY A 322 21.49 0.05 -20.25
CA GLY A 322 21.92 -1.35 -20.28
C GLY A 322 22.96 -1.67 -19.20
N GLY A 323 23.97 -0.81 -19.02
CA GLY A 323 24.96 -0.90 -17.95
C GLY A 323 24.33 -0.75 -16.57
N PHE A 324 23.43 0.23 -16.40
CA PHE A 324 22.65 0.39 -15.17
C PHE A 324 21.90 -0.88 -14.80
N PHE A 325 21.12 -1.47 -15.72
CA PHE A 325 20.34 -2.68 -15.45
C PHE A 325 21.19 -3.91 -15.14
N ARG A 326 22.33 -4.10 -15.81
CA ARG A 326 23.28 -5.17 -15.45
C ARG A 326 23.83 -4.99 -14.03
N GLY A 327 24.12 -3.75 -13.64
CA GLY A 327 24.58 -3.45 -12.29
C GLY A 327 23.47 -3.60 -11.24
N ALA A 328 22.25 -3.19 -11.56
CA ALA A 328 21.08 -3.35 -10.70
C ALA A 328 20.78 -4.82 -10.43
N ALA A 329 20.77 -5.67 -11.47
CA ALA A 329 20.60 -7.12 -11.31
C ALA A 329 21.65 -7.71 -10.36
N ARG A 330 22.93 -7.38 -10.52
CA ARG A 330 24.01 -7.83 -9.60
C ARG A 330 23.82 -7.32 -8.17
N ALA A 331 23.28 -6.12 -7.97
CA ALA A 331 23.02 -5.57 -6.65
C ALA A 331 21.85 -6.30 -5.96
N ILE A 332 20.77 -6.57 -6.70
CA ILE A 332 19.60 -7.31 -6.21
C ILE A 332 19.99 -8.76 -5.87
N THR A 333 20.67 -9.49 -6.77
CA THR A 333 21.11 -10.86 -6.48
C THR A 333 22.03 -10.92 -5.25
N ARG A 334 22.96 -9.97 -5.12
CA ARG A 334 23.85 -9.90 -3.94
C ARG A 334 23.06 -9.68 -2.65
N TYR A 335 22.02 -8.85 -2.70
CA TYR A 335 21.13 -8.63 -1.56
C TYR A 335 20.39 -9.92 -1.19
N GLU A 336 19.77 -10.59 -2.16
CA GLU A 336 19.03 -11.83 -1.91
C GLU A 336 19.92 -12.92 -1.33
N THR A 337 21.14 -13.10 -1.85
CA THR A 337 22.14 -14.02 -1.28
C THR A 337 22.51 -13.63 0.14
N ALA A 338 22.77 -12.34 0.40
CA ALA A 338 23.12 -11.85 1.73
C ALA A 338 21.97 -12.02 2.74
N TYR A 339 20.72 -11.83 2.30
CA TYR A 339 19.52 -12.00 3.12
C TYR A 339 19.28 -13.47 3.47
N ARG A 340 19.43 -14.40 2.51
CA ARG A 340 19.39 -15.84 2.78
C ARG A 340 20.47 -16.26 3.77
N GLY A 341 21.71 -15.81 3.56
CA GLY A 341 22.80 -16.09 4.49
C GLY A 341 22.60 -15.45 5.87
N TYR A 342 21.93 -14.29 5.95
CA TYR A 342 21.52 -13.69 7.23
C TYR A 342 20.52 -14.58 7.96
N PHE A 343 19.50 -15.07 7.26
CA PHE A 343 18.55 -16.01 7.83
C PHE A 343 19.26 -17.28 8.33
N GLU A 344 20.09 -17.91 7.51
CA GLU A 344 20.81 -19.13 7.88
C GLU A 344 21.73 -18.96 9.09
N ARG A 345 22.39 -17.81 9.24
CA ARG A 345 23.29 -17.55 10.38
C ARG A 345 22.57 -17.25 11.69
N GLN A 346 21.39 -16.63 11.62
CA GLN A 346 20.65 -16.20 12.80
C GLN A 346 19.57 -17.20 13.24
N ASN A 347 19.10 -18.03 12.31
CA ASN A 347 18.08 -19.02 12.60
C ASN A 347 18.62 -20.13 13.52
N ASP A 348 18.17 -20.13 14.78
CA ASP A 348 18.51 -21.15 15.75
C ASP A 348 17.90 -22.51 15.36
N PRO A 349 18.69 -23.58 15.19
CA PRO A 349 18.16 -24.92 14.95
C PRO A 349 17.24 -25.44 16.06
N ALA A 350 17.35 -24.91 17.29
CA ALA A 350 16.52 -25.30 18.43
C ALA A 350 15.13 -24.62 18.44
N ASP A 351 14.99 -23.45 17.81
CA ASP A 351 13.72 -22.72 17.61
C ASP A 351 13.63 -22.21 16.16
N PRO A 352 13.36 -23.12 15.20
CA PRO A 352 13.43 -22.77 13.78
C PRO A 352 12.32 -21.79 13.39
N ARG A 353 12.71 -20.66 12.80
CA ARG A 353 11.81 -19.67 12.19
C ARG A 353 11.46 -20.05 10.75
N THR A 354 10.36 -19.50 10.24
CA THR A 354 9.98 -19.64 8.83
C THR A 354 10.73 -18.61 7.98
N PRO A 355 11.41 -19.01 6.89
CA PRO A 355 12.06 -18.07 5.98
C PRO A 355 11.04 -17.14 5.30
N LEU A 356 11.32 -15.84 5.31
CA LEU A 356 10.58 -14.84 4.53
C LEU A 356 11.13 -14.75 3.10
N ASP A 357 10.38 -14.11 2.19
CA ASP A 357 10.86 -13.90 0.82
C ASP A 357 12.14 -13.03 0.82
N PRO A 358 13.13 -13.32 -0.03
CA PRO A 358 14.40 -12.60 -0.02
C PRO A 358 14.38 -11.29 -0.83
N ALA A 359 13.28 -10.98 -1.50
CA ALA A 359 13.21 -9.83 -2.40
C ALA A 359 13.32 -8.51 -1.62
N PRO A 360 14.13 -7.54 -2.07
CA PRO A 360 14.29 -6.28 -1.38
C PRO A 360 12.99 -5.47 -1.40
N ARG A 361 12.70 -4.78 -0.30
CA ARG A 361 11.57 -3.85 -0.20
C ARG A 361 11.91 -2.42 -0.56
N VAL A 362 13.19 -2.04 -0.54
CA VAL A 362 13.65 -0.68 -0.86
C VAL A 362 14.85 -0.71 -1.80
N LEU A 363 14.76 0.05 -2.88
CA LEU A 363 15.82 0.22 -3.89
C LEU A 363 16.23 1.69 -3.94
N LEU A 364 17.43 2.00 -3.46
CA LEU A 364 18.03 3.33 -3.53
C LEU A 364 18.63 3.55 -4.92
N VAL A 365 18.22 4.65 -5.57
CA VAL A 365 18.67 5.03 -6.91
C VAL A 365 19.44 6.36 -6.80
N PRO A 366 20.78 6.31 -6.67
CA PRO A 366 21.59 7.52 -6.60
C PRO A 366 21.26 8.50 -7.72
N GLY A 367 21.12 9.79 -7.41
CA GLY A 367 20.75 10.85 -8.34
C GLY A 367 19.24 11.01 -8.61
N LEU A 368 18.40 10.03 -8.27
CA LEU A 368 16.95 10.09 -8.47
C LEU A 368 16.16 10.11 -7.17
N GLY A 369 16.30 9.09 -6.33
CA GLY A 369 15.40 8.85 -5.21
C GLY A 369 15.43 7.39 -4.77
N PHE A 370 14.30 6.85 -4.36
CA PHE A 370 14.17 5.42 -4.09
C PHE A 370 12.81 4.87 -4.52
N PHE A 371 12.77 3.57 -4.76
CA PHE A 371 11.52 2.82 -4.88
C PHE A 371 11.28 1.99 -3.63
N ALA A 372 10.03 1.93 -3.18
CA ALA A 372 9.58 0.92 -2.23
C ALA A 372 8.66 -0.09 -2.93
N ALA A 373 8.76 -1.36 -2.55
CA ALA A 373 8.00 -2.46 -3.14
C ALA A 373 7.08 -3.09 -2.09
N GLY A 374 5.86 -3.42 -2.48
CA GLY A 374 4.86 -4.07 -1.64
C GLY A 374 3.97 -5.02 -2.44
N VAL A 375 3.17 -5.82 -1.75
CA VAL A 375 2.24 -6.78 -2.38
C VAL A 375 0.98 -6.10 -2.96
N SER A 376 0.78 -4.83 -2.62
CA SER A 376 -0.25 -3.92 -3.10
C SER A 376 0.31 -2.50 -3.13
N ALA A 377 -0.37 -1.56 -3.79
CA ALA A 377 0.00 -0.15 -3.79
C ALA A 377 0.01 0.43 -2.38
N LYS A 378 -1.00 0.09 -1.56
CA LYS A 378 -1.05 0.47 -0.14
C LYS A 378 0.17 -0.05 0.63
N ALA A 379 0.55 -1.31 0.45
CA ALA A 379 1.72 -1.87 1.11
C ALA A 379 3.04 -1.20 0.64
N ALA A 380 3.14 -0.86 -0.65
CA ALA A 380 4.29 -0.15 -1.21
C ALA A 380 4.39 1.28 -0.66
N ASP A 381 3.26 2.00 -0.54
CA ASP A 381 3.21 3.34 0.05
C ASP A 381 3.57 3.32 1.54
N VAL A 382 3.03 2.36 2.29
CA VAL A 382 3.41 2.15 3.71
C VAL A 382 4.91 1.90 3.84
N ALA A 383 5.49 1.04 3.00
CA ALA A 383 6.94 0.79 2.97
C ALA A 383 7.73 2.06 2.60
N ALA A 384 7.22 2.89 1.68
CA ALA A 384 7.84 4.15 1.31
C ALA A 384 7.84 5.15 2.46
N ASP A 385 6.70 5.37 3.12
CA ASP A 385 6.56 6.31 4.23
C ASP A 385 7.47 5.91 5.40
N VAL A 386 7.50 4.61 5.72
CA VAL A 386 8.40 4.05 6.73
C VAL A 386 9.86 4.29 6.35
N TYR A 387 10.23 4.12 5.08
CA TYR A 387 11.61 4.38 4.65
C TYR A 387 11.95 5.88 4.60
N GLU A 388 11.01 6.78 4.30
CA GLU A 388 11.21 8.23 4.41
C GLU A 388 11.46 8.65 5.87
N ASN A 389 10.73 8.06 6.82
CA ASN A 389 11.01 8.24 8.23
C ASN A 389 12.40 7.70 8.61
N ASN A 390 12.77 6.52 8.09
CA ASN A 390 14.10 5.94 8.27
C ASN A 390 15.20 6.91 7.78
N ILE A 391 15.03 7.48 6.58
CA ILE A 391 15.93 8.51 6.04
C ILE A 391 16.00 9.69 7.02
N THR A 392 14.86 10.17 7.52
CA THR A 392 14.80 11.34 8.41
C THR A 392 15.55 11.08 9.73
N VAL A 393 15.27 9.97 10.40
CA VAL A 393 15.96 9.61 11.66
C VAL A 393 17.45 9.44 11.44
N ILE A 394 17.86 8.70 10.40
CA ILE A 394 19.28 8.51 10.09
C ILE A 394 19.94 9.86 9.78
N THR A 395 19.29 10.72 9.00
CA THR A 395 19.80 12.06 8.68
C THR A 395 20.02 12.88 9.96
N ASP A 396 19.05 12.87 10.87
CA ASP A 396 19.10 13.66 12.09
C ASP A 396 20.15 13.12 13.08
N ALA A 397 20.29 11.80 13.20
CA ALA A 397 21.35 11.16 13.96
C ALA A 397 22.74 11.50 13.39
N GLU A 398 22.93 11.34 12.08
CA GLU A 398 24.18 11.66 11.38
C GLU A 398 24.52 13.17 11.40
N ALA A 399 23.51 14.02 11.59
CA ALA A 399 23.74 15.46 11.67
C ALA A 399 24.42 15.90 12.97
N ILE A 400 24.24 15.17 14.07
CA ILE A 400 24.82 15.51 15.38
C ILE A 400 25.82 14.49 15.90
N GLY A 401 25.86 13.29 15.30
CA GLY A 401 26.73 12.19 15.71
C GLY A 401 26.78 11.10 14.63
N ARG A 402 26.35 9.88 14.97
CA ARG A 402 26.32 8.73 14.04
C ARG A 402 25.13 7.84 14.32
N PHE A 403 24.45 7.39 13.27
CA PHE A 403 23.38 6.41 13.39
C PHE A 403 23.94 5.01 13.71
N ARG A 404 23.27 4.30 14.62
CA ARG A 404 23.52 2.90 14.95
C ARG A 404 22.19 2.23 15.34
N SER A 405 21.80 1.22 14.57
CA SER A 405 20.67 0.35 14.87
C SER A 405 21.02 -0.66 15.98
N ILE A 406 20.05 -1.48 16.35
CA ILE A 406 20.20 -2.65 17.21
C ILE A 406 21.09 -3.72 16.55
N SER A 407 21.35 -4.83 17.25
CA SER A 407 22.20 -5.89 16.71
C SER A 407 21.53 -6.65 15.55
N GLU A 408 22.32 -7.38 14.76
CA GLU A 408 21.77 -8.23 13.69
C GLU A 408 20.87 -9.33 14.26
N ALA A 409 21.21 -9.90 15.42
CA ALA A 409 20.40 -10.91 16.11
C ALA A 409 19.06 -10.33 16.58
N ASP A 410 19.07 -9.17 17.25
CA ASP A 410 17.84 -8.52 17.68
C ASP A 410 16.93 -8.14 16.49
N THR A 411 17.54 -7.70 15.38
CA THR A 411 16.80 -7.41 14.15
C THR A 411 16.15 -8.66 13.58
N PHE A 412 16.85 -9.81 13.62
CA PHE A 412 16.34 -11.09 13.15
C PHE A 412 15.16 -11.56 13.98
N ASP A 413 15.29 -11.48 15.31
CA ASP A 413 14.23 -11.87 16.22
C ASP A 413 12.99 -11.02 15.97
N ILE A 414 13.12 -9.69 15.87
CA ILE A 414 12.01 -8.79 15.58
C ILE A 414 11.37 -9.07 14.21
N GLU A 415 12.18 -9.26 13.17
CA GLU A 415 11.67 -9.51 11.82
C GLU A 415 10.88 -10.82 11.76
N HIS A 416 11.29 -11.85 12.49
CA HIS A 416 10.64 -13.17 12.48
C HIS A 416 9.70 -13.38 13.66
N TRP A 417 9.51 -12.37 14.51
CA TRP A 417 8.63 -12.46 15.66
C TRP A 417 7.18 -12.56 15.20
N SER A 418 6.50 -13.64 15.60
CA SER A 418 5.12 -13.94 15.18
C SER A 418 4.14 -12.82 15.52
N LEU A 419 4.33 -12.14 16.66
CA LEU A 419 3.46 -11.05 17.10
C LEU A 419 3.63 -9.78 16.24
N GLU A 420 4.85 -9.48 15.79
CA GLU A 420 5.09 -8.37 14.85
C GLU A 420 4.64 -8.71 13.44
N GLN A 421 4.92 -9.93 12.96
CA GLN A 421 4.44 -10.40 11.66
C GLN A 421 2.90 -10.39 11.56
N ALA A 422 2.19 -10.65 12.66
CA ALA A 422 0.73 -10.56 12.70
C ALA A 422 0.19 -9.16 12.34
N LYS A 423 0.98 -8.08 12.52
CA LYS A 423 0.59 -6.71 12.11
C LYS A 423 0.49 -6.54 10.59
N LEU A 424 1.15 -7.40 9.80
CA LEU A 424 1.08 -7.35 8.34
C LEU A 424 -0.22 -7.91 7.78
N GLY A 425 -1.04 -8.54 8.63
CA GLY A 425 -2.32 -9.15 8.28
C GLY A 425 -2.17 -10.57 7.73
N SER A 426 -3.20 -11.38 7.95
CA SER A 426 -3.25 -12.81 7.55
C SER A 426 -4.32 -13.09 6.48
N ALA A 427 -4.88 -12.04 5.86
CA ALA A 427 -5.89 -12.21 4.84
C ALA A 427 -5.31 -12.93 3.62
N ALA A 428 -6.03 -13.94 3.12
CA ALA A 428 -5.65 -14.64 1.90
C ALA A 428 -5.57 -13.65 0.73
N GLU A 429 -4.48 -13.72 -0.05
CA GLU A 429 -4.34 -12.92 -1.25
C GLU A 429 -5.49 -13.24 -2.22
N LYS A 430 -6.15 -12.18 -2.70
CA LYS A 430 -7.18 -12.31 -3.73
C LYS A 430 -6.54 -12.72 -5.07
N PRO A 431 -7.30 -13.30 -6.01
CA PRO A 431 -6.75 -13.90 -7.24
C PRO A 431 -5.91 -12.96 -8.11
N LEU A 432 -6.21 -11.66 -8.14
CA LEU A 432 -5.46 -10.66 -8.91
C LEU A 432 -4.64 -9.71 -8.03
N SER A 433 -4.36 -10.10 -6.78
CA SER A 433 -3.41 -9.36 -5.94
C SER A 433 -2.07 -9.21 -6.66
N ARG A 434 -1.40 -8.08 -6.44
CA ARG A 434 -0.11 -7.71 -7.07
C ARG A 434 -0.18 -7.44 -8.58
N GLN A 435 -1.36 -7.54 -9.21
CA GLN A 435 -1.55 -7.22 -10.63
C GLN A 435 -1.96 -5.75 -10.79
N ILE A 436 -1.50 -5.12 -11.86
CA ILE A 436 -1.86 -3.75 -12.23
C ILE A 436 -2.67 -3.79 -13.52
N VAL A 437 -3.92 -3.34 -13.47
CA VAL A 437 -4.81 -3.25 -14.63
C VAL A 437 -4.97 -1.81 -15.10
N ALA A 438 -4.72 -1.58 -16.38
CA ALA A 438 -5.04 -0.33 -17.06
C ALA A 438 -6.33 -0.51 -17.88
N ILE A 439 -7.30 0.39 -17.71
CA ILE A 439 -8.62 0.32 -18.34
C ILE A 439 -8.87 1.61 -19.11
N THR A 440 -8.98 1.52 -20.44
CA THR A 440 -9.34 2.67 -21.29
C THR A 440 -10.86 2.82 -21.43
N GLY A 441 -11.35 4.05 -21.59
CA GLY A 441 -12.81 4.30 -21.63
C GLY A 441 -13.46 3.96 -20.28
N ALA A 442 -12.72 4.20 -19.19
CA ALA A 442 -13.10 3.83 -17.84
C ALA A 442 -14.35 4.58 -17.33
N GLY A 443 -14.69 5.73 -17.92
CA GLY A 443 -15.87 6.51 -17.59
C GLY A 443 -17.17 5.89 -18.11
N GLY A 444 -17.11 5.01 -19.10
CA GLY A 444 -18.29 4.32 -19.64
C GLY A 444 -18.80 3.19 -18.74
N ALA A 445 -20.05 2.78 -18.91
CA ALA A 445 -20.71 1.75 -18.08
C ALA A 445 -19.91 0.43 -17.96
N ILE A 446 -19.37 -0.08 -19.07
CA ILE A 446 -18.52 -1.29 -19.07
C ILE A 446 -17.18 -1.02 -18.38
N GLY A 447 -16.57 0.14 -18.62
CA GLY A 447 -15.31 0.54 -18.01
C GLY A 447 -15.41 0.59 -16.49
N GLN A 448 -16.44 1.25 -15.96
CA GLN A 448 -16.68 1.35 -14.52
C GLN A 448 -16.96 -0.01 -13.88
N ALA A 449 -17.82 -0.84 -14.49
CA ALA A 449 -18.10 -2.19 -14.00
C ALA A 449 -16.83 -3.06 -13.99
N THR A 450 -15.99 -2.93 -15.02
CA THR A 450 -14.72 -3.65 -15.14
C THR A 450 -13.73 -3.21 -14.05
N ALA A 451 -13.57 -1.91 -13.84
CA ALA A 451 -12.74 -1.37 -12.77
C ALA A 451 -13.11 -1.93 -11.39
N ARG A 452 -14.41 -1.92 -11.07
CA ARG A 452 -14.96 -2.48 -9.82
C ARG A 452 -14.68 -3.97 -9.69
N ALA A 453 -14.86 -4.74 -10.77
CA ALA A 453 -14.62 -6.18 -10.77
C ALA A 453 -13.14 -6.54 -10.55
N PHE A 454 -12.22 -5.83 -11.21
CA PHE A 454 -10.78 -6.05 -11.03
C PHE A 454 -10.30 -5.64 -9.62
N ALA A 455 -10.75 -4.49 -9.11
CA ALA A 455 -10.45 -4.06 -7.74
C ALA A 455 -11.01 -5.05 -6.70
N ALA A 456 -12.23 -5.55 -6.91
CA ALA A 456 -12.83 -6.59 -6.06
C ALA A 456 -12.00 -7.88 -6.04
N ALA A 457 -11.37 -8.24 -7.17
CA ALA A 457 -10.43 -9.35 -7.31
C ALA A 457 -9.00 -9.06 -6.82
N GLY A 458 -8.72 -7.84 -6.35
CA GLY A 458 -7.46 -7.44 -5.70
C GLY A 458 -6.43 -6.75 -6.59
N ALA A 459 -6.75 -6.43 -7.84
CA ALA A 459 -5.84 -5.71 -8.73
C ALA A 459 -5.77 -4.22 -8.38
N GLU A 460 -4.60 -3.62 -8.59
CA GLU A 460 -4.44 -2.16 -8.62
C GLU A 460 -4.98 -1.61 -9.93
N VAL A 461 -5.73 -0.52 -9.88
CA VAL A 461 -6.49 -0.03 -11.05
C VAL A 461 -5.98 1.33 -11.53
N ALA A 462 -5.66 1.42 -12.82
CA ALA A 462 -5.43 2.67 -13.55
C ALA A 462 -6.59 2.92 -14.52
N LEU A 463 -7.33 4.00 -14.30
CA LEU A 463 -8.48 4.42 -15.09
C LEU A 463 -8.04 5.47 -16.10
N LEU A 464 -8.20 5.19 -17.38
CA LEU A 464 -7.86 6.08 -18.48
C LEU A 464 -9.14 6.49 -19.21
N ASP A 465 -9.38 7.78 -19.31
CA ASP A 465 -10.51 8.35 -20.05
C ASP A 465 -10.19 9.78 -20.50
N ILE A 466 -10.87 10.29 -21.51
CA ILE A 466 -10.70 11.69 -21.93
C ILE A 466 -11.26 12.64 -20.86
N ASP A 467 -12.32 12.23 -20.17
CA ASP A 467 -12.91 12.96 -19.05
C ASP A 467 -12.41 12.42 -17.70
N VAL A 468 -11.35 13.04 -17.18
CA VAL A 468 -10.81 12.71 -15.86
C VAL A 468 -11.80 12.99 -14.72
N GLY A 469 -12.70 13.96 -14.89
CA GLY A 469 -13.71 14.30 -13.89
C GLY A 469 -14.72 13.17 -13.69
N ALA A 470 -15.06 12.45 -14.76
CA ALA A 470 -15.96 11.30 -14.72
C ALA A 470 -15.35 10.08 -14.01
N ILE A 471 -14.03 9.94 -13.97
CA ILE A 471 -13.33 8.76 -13.41
C ILE A 471 -12.62 9.04 -12.08
N ALA A 472 -12.39 10.29 -11.70
CA ALA A 472 -11.70 10.63 -10.44
C ALA A 472 -12.44 10.10 -9.19
N PRO A 473 -13.78 10.24 -9.04
CA PRO A 473 -14.49 9.68 -7.89
C PRO A 473 -14.37 8.15 -7.82
N LEU A 474 -14.38 7.47 -8.98
CA LEU A 474 -14.22 6.03 -9.04
C LEU A 474 -12.79 5.60 -8.67
N ALA A 475 -11.77 6.33 -9.12
CA ALA A 475 -10.39 6.06 -8.73
C ALA A 475 -10.20 6.21 -7.21
N GLU A 476 -10.76 7.25 -6.60
CA GLU A 476 -10.74 7.45 -5.15
C GLU A 476 -11.44 6.31 -4.41
N GLU A 477 -12.65 5.94 -4.85
CA GLU A 477 -13.41 4.82 -4.29
C GLU A 477 -12.61 3.50 -4.30
N LEU A 478 -11.90 3.23 -5.40
CA LEU A 478 -11.16 1.99 -5.60
C LEU A 478 -9.71 2.03 -5.09
N GLY A 479 -9.23 3.18 -4.62
CA GLY A 479 -7.81 3.38 -4.29
C GLY A 479 -6.87 3.32 -5.51
N GLY A 480 -7.40 3.57 -6.71
CA GLY A 480 -6.68 3.57 -7.98
C GLY A 480 -6.17 4.95 -8.39
N VAL A 481 -5.85 5.11 -9.68
CA VAL A 481 -5.40 6.37 -10.29
C VAL A 481 -6.24 6.70 -11.51
N ALA A 482 -6.74 7.93 -11.57
CA ALA A 482 -7.45 8.50 -12.72
C ALA A 482 -6.49 9.31 -13.61
N ILE A 483 -6.52 9.05 -14.92
CA ILE A 483 -5.61 9.65 -15.89
C ILE A 483 -6.43 10.16 -17.09
N ALA A 484 -6.39 11.47 -17.33
CA ALA A 484 -6.84 12.05 -18.60
C ALA A 484 -6.02 11.45 -19.74
N CYS A 485 -6.65 10.79 -20.71
CA CYS A 485 -5.98 10.17 -21.84
C CYS A 485 -6.92 10.12 -23.05
N ASP A 486 -6.60 10.91 -24.07
CA ASP A 486 -7.14 10.69 -25.41
C ASP A 486 -6.33 9.58 -26.10
N VAL A 487 -6.95 8.41 -26.24
CA VAL A 487 -6.32 7.21 -26.82
C VAL A 487 -6.06 7.35 -28.34
N THR A 488 -6.55 8.41 -28.97
CA THR A 488 -6.24 8.74 -30.38
C THR A 488 -4.90 9.49 -30.52
N LEU A 489 -4.27 9.89 -29.41
CA LEU A 489 -3.03 10.70 -29.40
C LEU A 489 -1.87 9.93 -28.75
N ASP A 490 -0.77 9.71 -29.49
CA ASP A 490 0.44 9.01 -29.00
C ASP A 490 0.98 9.63 -27.71
N ARG A 491 1.11 10.96 -27.69
CA ARG A 491 1.61 11.71 -26.53
C ARG A 491 0.83 11.44 -25.25
N ASP A 492 -0.50 11.31 -25.37
CA ASP A 492 -1.37 11.12 -24.22
C ASP A 492 -1.31 9.69 -23.71
N VAL A 493 -1.21 8.71 -24.62
CA VAL A 493 -0.96 7.29 -24.29
C VAL A 493 0.41 7.12 -23.60
N ASP A 494 1.47 7.71 -24.15
CA ASP A 494 2.82 7.68 -23.57
C ASP A 494 2.85 8.30 -22.17
N ARG A 495 2.22 9.46 -22.01
CA ARG A 495 2.09 10.12 -20.71
C ARG A 495 1.31 9.28 -19.72
N ALA A 496 0.21 8.65 -20.15
CA ALA A 496 -0.60 7.83 -19.27
C ALA A 496 0.20 6.63 -18.73
N PHE A 497 0.90 5.89 -19.59
CA PHE A 497 1.70 4.76 -19.15
C PHE A 497 2.94 5.16 -18.38
N ALA A 498 3.52 6.34 -18.62
CA ALA A 498 4.56 6.89 -17.75
C ALA A 498 4.04 7.08 -16.32
N VAL A 499 2.86 7.68 -16.14
CA VAL A 499 2.22 7.85 -14.82
C VAL A 499 1.94 6.51 -14.15
N VAL A 500 1.45 5.51 -14.91
CA VAL A 500 1.19 4.17 -14.37
C VAL A 500 2.50 3.50 -13.91
N CYS A 501 3.57 3.61 -14.70
CA CYS A 501 4.89 3.07 -14.33
C CYS A 501 5.50 3.80 -13.12
N GLU A 502 5.29 5.11 -12.98
CA GLU A 502 5.73 5.89 -11.82
C GLU A 502 4.96 5.54 -10.55
N ARG A 503 3.65 5.29 -10.67
CA ARG A 503 2.76 5.02 -9.54
C ARG A 503 2.84 3.58 -9.03
N PHE A 504 2.92 2.60 -9.94
CA PHE A 504 2.80 1.18 -9.61
C PHE A 504 4.03 0.34 -10.02
N GLY A 505 4.97 0.94 -10.76
CA GLY A 505 6.14 0.25 -11.28
C GLY A 505 5.93 -0.42 -12.64
N GLY A 506 4.71 -0.49 -13.18
CA GLY A 506 4.44 -1.02 -14.52
C GLY A 506 2.98 -1.45 -14.74
N VAL A 507 2.73 -2.38 -15.68
CA VAL A 507 1.38 -2.82 -16.10
C VAL A 507 1.39 -4.33 -16.38
N ASP A 508 0.34 -5.03 -15.94
CA ASP A 508 0.20 -6.49 -16.12
C ASP A 508 -1.02 -6.88 -16.96
N ILE A 509 -2.05 -6.03 -16.96
CA ILE A 509 -3.32 -6.27 -17.63
C ILE A 509 -3.74 -4.99 -18.36
N LEU A 510 -4.07 -5.10 -19.64
CA LEU A 510 -4.75 -4.04 -20.38
C LEU A 510 -6.18 -4.48 -20.66
N VAL A 511 -7.15 -3.68 -20.24
CA VAL A 511 -8.51 -3.73 -20.79
C VAL A 511 -8.68 -2.59 -21.79
N SER A 512 -8.51 -2.93 -23.06
CA SER A 512 -8.65 -2.02 -24.20
C SER A 512 -10.13 -1.89 -24.57
N ASN A 513 -10.83 -1.00 -23.87
CA ASN A 513 -12.29 -0.87 -23.86
C ASN A 513 -12.84 0.40 -24.53
N ALA A 514 -12.04 1.45 -24.76
CA ALA A 514 -12.52 2.69 -25.36
C ALA A 514 -13.18 2.47 -26.73
N GLY A 515 -14.21 3.25 -27.05
CA GLY A 515 -14.92 3.14 -28.33
C GLY A 515 -16.17 4.01 -28.40
N ALA A 516 -16.59 4.34 -29.62
CA ALA A 516 -17.82 5.07 -29.93
C ALA A 516 -18.51 4.44 -31.17
N ALA A 517 -19.84 4.53 -31.26
CA ALA A 517 -20.61 3.93 -32.35
C ALA A 517 -21.04 4.97 -33.38
N TRP A 518 -20.34 5.00 -34.52
CA TRP A 518 -20.79 5.73 -35.71
C TRP A 518 -21.79 4.91 -36.51
N GLN A 519 -22.85 5.56 -36.97
CA GLN A 519 -23.94 4.95 -37.72
C GLN A 519 -24.05 5.57 -39.11
N GLY A 520 -24.43 4.74 -40.08
CA GLY A 520 -24.70 5.15 -41.45
C GLY A 520 -24.67 3.97 -42.40
N LYS A 521 -25.45 4.09 -43.48
CA LYS A 521 -25.41 3.14 -44.59
C LYS A 521 -24.05 3.28 -45.27
N ILE A 522 -23.30 2.18 -45.34
CA ILE A 522 -21.85 2.23 -45.62
C ILE A 522 -21.48 2.97 -46.92
N GLY A 523 -22.29 2.86 -47.98
CA GLY A 523 -22.06 3.56 -49.25
C GLY A 523 -22.35 5.06 -49.23
N ASP A 524 -23.05 5.54 -48.20
CA ASP A 524 -23.47 6.94 -48.03
C ASP A 524 -22.66 7.66 -46.94
N VAL A 525 -21.81 6.92 -46.20
CA VAL A 525 -20.97 7.48 -45.12
C VAL A 525 -19.79 8.21 -45.72
N ASP A 526 -19.57 9.45 -45.28
CA ASP A 526 -18.41 10.22 -45.73
C ASP A 526 -17.10 9.62 -45.21
N GLU A 527 -16.01 9.87 -45.96
CA GLU A 527 -14.70 9.31 -45.65
C GLU A 527 -14.17 9.75 -44.28
N LYS A 528 -14.45 10.99 -43.86
CA LYS A 528 -13.98 11.52 -42.58
C LYS A 528 -14.61 10.75 -41.42
N THR A 529 -15.93 10.55 -41.46
CA THR A 529 -16.67 9.77 -40.46
C THR A 529 -16.15 8.35 -40.36
N LEU A 530 -15.86 7.69 -41.50
CA LEU A 530 -15.29 6.36 -41.50
C LEU A 530 -13.87 6.34 -40.90
N ARG A 531 -13.02 7.32 -41.25
CA ARG A 531 -11.66 7.45 -40.71
C ARG A 531 -11.66 7.73 -39.21
N ASP A 532 -12.50 8.64 -38.74
CA ASP A 532 -12.64 8.95 -37.31
C ASP A 532 -13.06 7.71 -36.52
N SER A 533 -13.97 6.90 -37.09
CA SER A 533 -14.35 5.62 -36.48
C SER A 533 -13.20 4.62 -36.43
N PHE A 534 -12.38 4.52 -37.48
CA PHE A 534 -11.18 3.68 -37.46
C PHE A 534 -10.12 4.20 -36.48
N GLU A 535 -9.96 5.51 -36.34
CA GLU A 535 -9.02 6.10 -35.40
C GLU A 535 -9.36 5.67 -33.97
N LEU A 536 -10.62 5.79 -33.56
CA LEU A 536 -11.03 5.42 -32.21
C LEU A 536 -11.23 3.92 -32.00
N ASN A 537 -11.90 3.21 -32.92
CA ASN A 537 -12.29 1.82 -32.72
C ASN A 537 -11.25 0.79 -33.20
N PHE A 538 -10.14 1.24 -33.79
CA PHE A 538 -9.03 0.37 -34.21
C PHE A 538 -7.65 0.95 -33.86
N PHE A 539 -7.24 2.09 -34.42
CA PHE A 539 -5.88 2.60 -34.24
C PHE A 539 -5.56 2.95 -32.78
N ALA A 540 -6.53 3.47 -32.03
CA ALA A 540 -6.38 3.68 -30.60
C ALA A 540 -6.11 2.37 -29.83
N HIS A 541 -6.80 1.27 -30.16
CA HIS A 541 -6.55 -0.03 -29.53
C HIS A 541 -5.14 -0.54 -29.85
N GLN A 542 -4.68 -0.39 -31.09
CA GLN A 542 -3.31 -0.72 -31.51
C GLN A 542 -2.27 0.09 -30.73
N ARG A 543 -2.44 1.41 -30.67
CA ARG A 543 -1.54 2.35 -29.98
C ARG A 543 -1.38 2.01 -28.51
N VAL A 544 -2.50 1.80 -27.81
CA VAL A 544 -2.51 1.45 -26.39
C VAL A 544 -1.90 0.06 -26.17
N ALA A 545 -2.23 -0.94 -27.01
CA ALA A 545 -1.66 -2.28 -26.90
C ALA A 545 -0.13 -2.27 -27.13
N GLN A 546 0.36 -1.52 -28.11
CA GLN A 546 1.79 -1.37 -28.38
C GLN A 546 2.54 -0.75 -27.19
N ALA A 547 1.98 0.31 -26.59
CA ALA A 547 2.57 0.94 -25.41
C ALA A 547 2.64 -0.03 -24.22
N VAL A 548 1.57 -0.77 -23.95
CA VAL A 548 1.53 -1.76 -22.86
C VAL A 548 2.48 -2.92 -23.10
N VAL A 549 2.55 -3.44 -24.33
CA VAL A 549 3.52 -4.50 -24.68
C VAL A 549 4.94 -4.01 -24.42
N GLY A 550 5.27 -2.76 -24.78
CA GLY A 550 6.58 -2.17 -24.45
C GLY A 550 6.90 -2.20 -22.96
N VAL A 551 5.91 -1.88 -22.11
CA VAL A 551 6.04 -1.99 -20.65
C VAL A 551 6.20 -3.45 -20.22
N MET A 552 5.35 -4.36 -20.69
CA MET A 552 5.39 -5.79 -20.33
C MET A 552 6.71 -6.46 -20.73
N SER A 553 7.22 -6.16 -21.92
CA SER A 553 8.52 -6.63 -22.40
C SER A 553 9.67 -6.09 -21.56
N ALA A 554 9.61 -4.82 -21.13
CA ALA A 554 10.62 -4.25 -20.24
C ALA A 554 10.62 -4.90 -18.84
N GLN A 555 9.44 -5.28 -18.33
CA GLN A 555 9.32 -6.07 -17.10
C GLN A 555 9.85 -7.49 -17.27
N GLY A 556 9.60 -8.11 -18.43
CA GLY A 556 9.99 -9.50 -18.68
C GLY A 556 9.23 -10.51 -17.81
N THR A 557 7.99 -10.17 -17.44
CA THR A 557 7.14 -11.04 -16.58
C THR A 557 5.87 -11.51 -17.27
N GLY A 558 5.73 -11.29 -18.58
CA GLY A 558 4.48 -11.56 -19.32
C GLY A 558 3.35 -10.60 -18.95
N GLY A 559 2.12 -10.95 -19.34
CA GLY A 559 0.94 -10.12 -19.09
C GLY A 559 -0.28 -10.57 -19.90
N VAL A 560 -1.34 -9.77 -19.92
CA VAL A 560 -2.52 -10.04 -20.75
C VAL A 560 -3.14 -8.78 -21.34
N LEU A 561 -3.44 -8.84 -22.63
CA LEU A 561 -4.23 -7.85 -23.37
C LEU A 561 -5.66 -8.37 -23.51
N LEU A 562 -6.64 -7.54 -23.16
CA LEU A 562 -8.06 -7.85 -23.21
C LEU A 562 -8.78 -6.78 -24.04
N PHE A 563 -9.30 -7.18 -25.19
CA PHE A 563 -9.96 -6.25 -26.11
C PHE A 563 -11.48 -6.29 -25.97
N ASN A 564 -12.11 -5.13 -25.81
CA ASN A 564 -13.56 -5.02 -25.94
C ASN A 564 -13.95 -4.92 -27.42
N THR A 565 -14.39 -6.05 -27.95
CA THR A 565 -14.87 -6.15 -29.33
C THR A 565 -16.37 -5.85 -29.37
N SER A 566 -17.11 -6.46 -30.31
CA SER A 566 -18.54 -6.28 -30.40
C SER A 566 -19.13 -7.35 -31.28
N LYS A 567 -20.42 -7.66 -31.09
CA LYS A 567 -21.14 -8.51 -32.05
C LYS A 567 -21.05 -7.99 -33.49
N GLN A 568 -20.87 -6.69 -33.68
CA GLN A 568 -20.75 -6.02 -34.98
C GLN A 568 -19.47 -6.43 -35.74
N ALA A 569 -18.49 -7.01 -35.04
CA ALA A 569 -17.31 -7.60 -35.64
C ALA A 569 -17.59 -8.92 -36.38
N VAL A 570 -18.71 -9.59 -36.07
CA VAL A 570 -19.05 -10.93 -36.54
C VAL A 570 -20.35 -10.91 -37.34
N ASN A 571 -21.38 -10.22 -36.80
CA ASN A 571 -22.69 -10.07 -37.40
C ASN A 571 -22.98 -8.58 -37.68
N PRO A 572 -22.79 -8.11 -38.92
CA PRO A 572 -22.97 -6.71 -39.27
C PRO A 572 -24.45 -6.30 -39.16
N GLY A 573 -24.71 -5.25 -38.38
CA GLY A 573 -26.02 -4.63 -38.28
C GLY A 573 -26.29 -3.65 -39.43
N LYS A 574 -27.57 -3.47 -39.76
CA LYS A 574 -28.01 -2.41 -40.67
C LYS A 574 -27.52 -1.05 -40.17
N ASP A 575 -26.92 -0.27 -41.06
CA ASP A 575 -26.37 1.08 -40.81
C ASP A 575 -25.27 1.14 -39.74
N PHE A 576 -24.58 0.03 -39.48
CA PHE A 576 -23.47 -0.06 -38.52
C PHE A 576 -22.11 -0.27 -39.18
N GLY A 577 -22.00 -0.17 -40.51
CA GLY A 577 -20.76 -0.39 -41.26
C GLY A 577 -19.55 0.36 -40.69
N PRO A 578 -19.65 1.68 -40.42
CA PRO A 578 -18.54 2.46 -39.87
C PRO A 578 -18.04 1.98 -38.52
N TYR A 579 -18.88 1.35 -37.69
CA TYR A 579 -18.51 0.80 -36.40
C TYR A 579 -18.08 -0.67 -36.47
N GLY A 580 -18.80 -1.50 -37.23
CA GLY A 580 -18.55 -2.93 -37.36
C GLY A 580 -17.21 -3.25 -38.03
N LEU A 581 -16.84 -2.50 -39.08
CA LEU A 581 -15.58 -2.69 -39.80
C LEU A 581 -14.34 -2.53 -38.90
N PRO A 582 -14.14 -1.43 -38.17
CA PRO A 582 -12.99 -1.32 -37.27
C PRO A 582 -13.06 -2.30 -36.09
N LYS A 583 -14.24 -2.66 -35.59
CA LYS A 583 -14.36 -3.70 -34.55
C LYS A 583 -13.99 -5.10 -35.05
N ALA A 584 -14.27 -5.43 -36.32
CA ALA A 584 -13.78 -6.65 -36.97
C ALA A 584 -12.26 -6.64 -37.10
N ALA A 585 -11.67 -5.50 -37.48
CA ALA A 585 -10.22 -5.34 -37.50
C ALA A 585 -9.59 -5.50 -36.11
N THR A 586 -10.19 -4.92 -35.06
CA THR A 586 -9.75 -5.05 -33.66
C THR A 586 -9.85 -6.49 -33.15
N LEU A 587 -10.87 -7.25 -33.56
CA LEU A 587 -10.97 -8.67 -33.24
C LEU A 587 -9.79 -9.47 -33.83
N PHE A 588 -9.43 -9.20 -35.08
CA PHE A 588 -8.28 -9.84 -35.70
C PHE A 588 -6.95 -9.37 -35.08
N LEU A 589 -6.86 -8.09 -34.72
CA LEU A 589 -5.71 -7.52 -34.02
C LEU A 589 -5.42 -8.24 -32.71
N SER A 590 -6.46 -8.54 -31.91
CA SER A 590 -6.31 -9.31 -30.67
C SER A 590 -5.64 -10.66 -30.91
N ARG A 591 -6.01 -11.35 -32.00
CA ARG A 591 -5.38 -12.63 -32.40
C ARG A 591 -3.94 -12.45 -32.88
N GLN A 592 -3.65 -11.37 -33.60
CA GLN A 592 -2.29 -11.07 -34.06
C GLN A 592 -1.34 -10.87 -32.86
N TYR A 593 -1.75 -10.11 -31.84
CA TYR A 593 -0.97 -9.97 -30.60
C TYR A 593 -0.75 -11.30 -29.88
N ALA A 594 -1.74 -12.19 -29.88
CA ALA A 594 -1.59 -13.53 -29.29
C ALA A 594 -0.53 -14.37 -30.01
N LEU A 595 -0.47 -14.26 -31.34
CA LEU A 595 0.50 -14.97 -32.18
C LEU A 595 1.91 -14.41 -31.97
N ASP A 596 2.06 -13.08 -32.02
CA ASP A 596 3.36 -12.43 -32.04
C ASP A 596 4.05 -12.39 -30.67
N HIS A 597 3.27 -12.24 -29.59
CA HIS A 597 3.81 -12.07 -28.23
C HIS A 597 3.53 -13.25 -27.28
N GLY A 598 2.95 -14.34 -27.77
CA GLY A 598 2.76 -15.55 -26.98
C GLY A 598 4.08 -16.10 -26.42
N VAL A 599 5.18 -15.99 -27.19
CA VAL A 599 6.53 -16.39 -26.77
C VAL A 599 7.08 -15.51 -25.63
N ASP A 600 6.63 -14.26 -25.53
CA ASP A 600 6.99 -13.34 -24.45
C ASP A 600 6.17 -13.58 -23.17
N GLY A 601 5.28 -14.57 -23.16
CA GLY A 601 4.34 -14.82 -22.07
C GLY A 601 3.22 -13.78 -21.99
N ILE A 602 2.98 -13.01 -23.06
CA ILE A 602 1.88 -12.05 -23.15
C ILE A 602 0.71 -12.72 -23.85
N ARG A 603 -0.40 -12.88 -23.13
CA ARG A 603 -1.64 -13.42 -23.68
C ARG A 603 -2.46 -12.29 -24.30
N SER A 604 -3.28 -12.60 -25.30
CA SER A 604 -4.22 -11.64 -25.86
C SER A 604 -5.55 -12.31 -26.13
N ASN A 605 -6.63 -11.75 -25.58
CA ASN A 605 -7.99 -12.29 -25.69
C ASN A 605 -8.98 -11.15 -25.96
N ALA A 606 -10.21 -11.51 -26.34
CA ALA A 606 -11.28 -10.56 -26.60
C ALA A 606 -12.57 -10.94 -25.85
N VAL A 607 -13.37 -9.93 -25.50
CA VAL A 607 -14.76 -10.11 -25.10
C VAL A 607 -15.65 -9.59 -26.21
N ASN A 608 -16.61 -10.43 -26.61
CA ASN A 608 -17.62 -10.11 -27.61
C ASN A 608 -18.96 -9.85 -26.91
N ALA A 609 -19.23 -8.59 -26.58
CA ALA A 609 -20.46 -8.18 -25.92
C ALA A 609 -21.59 -7.84 -26.93
N ASP A 610 -22.84 -8.11 -26.53
CA ASP A 610 -24.04 -7.70 -27.26
C ASP A 610 -24.56 -6.33 -26.79
N ARG A 611 -25.87 -6.22 -26.51
CA ARG A 611 -26.58 -4.97 -26.26
C ARG A 611 -26.48 -4.61 -24.79
N ILE A 612 -25.45 -3.85 -24.44
CA ILE A 612 -25.26 -3.32 -23.09
C ILE A 612 -25.75 -1.88 -23.05
N ARG A 613 -26.74 -1.57 -22.20
CA ARG A 613 -27.13 -0.17 -21.92
C ARG A 613 -25.90 0.62 -21.48
N SER A 614 -25.53 1.62 -22.25
CA SER A 614 -24.27 2.33 -22.11
C SER A 614 -24.30 3.64 -22.91
N GLY A 615 -23.20 4.40 -22.90
CA GLY A 615 -23.04 5.54 -23.81
C GLY A 615 -23.09 5.16 -25.31
N LEU A 616 -22.87 3.88 -25.65
CA LEU A 616 -22.94 3.35 -27.01
C LEU A 616 -24.35 2.89 -27.42
N LEU A 617 -25.15 2.42 -26.46
CA LEU A 617 -26.53 2.01 -26.65
C LEU A 617 -27.36 2.76 -25.61
N THR A 618 -27.75 3.98 -25.96
CA THR A 618 -28.52 4.87 -25.10
C THR A 618 -29.97 4.41 -24.97
N ASP A 619 -30.67 4.88 -23.94
CA ASP A 619 -32.10 4.56 -23.76
C ASP A 619 -32.95 5.01 -24.95
N ASP A 620 -32.61 6.14 -25.59
CA ASP A 620 -33.29 6.60 -26.81
C ASP A 620 -33.08 5.63 -27.98
N MET A 621 -31.87 5.08 -28.13
CA MET A 621 -31.59 4.06 -29.14
C MET A 621 -32.32 2.75 -28.84
N VAL A 622 -32.38 2.34 -27.57
CA VAL A 622 -33.15 1.16 -27.14
C VAL A 622 -34.62 1.35 -27.49
N ARG A 623 -35.21 2.49 -27.14
CA ARG A 623 -36.60 2.85 -27.43
C ARG A 623 -36.89 2.85 -28.91
N ALA A 624 -36.07 3.54 -29.71
CA ALA A 624 -36.25 3.60 -31.16
C ALA A 624 -36.21 2.20 -31.82
N ARG A 625 -35.29 1.34 -31.38
CA ARG A 625 -35.11 0.00 -31.95
C ARG A 625 -36.14 -1.01 -31.47
N SER A 626 -36.58 -0.93 -30.21
CA SER A 626 -37.65 -1.78 -29.70
C SER A 626 -38.95 -1.47 -30.43
N THR A 627 -39.27 -0.17 -30.62
CA THR A 627 -40.41 0.27 -31.44
C THR A 627 -40.32 -0.23 -32.88
N ALA A 628 -39.16 -0.07 -33.54
CA ALA A 628 -38.96 -0.55 -34.90
C ALA A 628 -39.12 -2.08 -35.07
N ARG A 629 -38.94 -2.84 -33.98
CA ARG A 629 -39.09 -4.30 -33.93
C ARG A 629 -40.44 -4.75 -33.37
N GLY A 630 -41.33 -3.82 -32.98
CA GLY A 630 -42.64 -4.14 -32.42
C GLY A 630 -42.59 -4.84 -31.05
N VAL A 631 -41.55 -4.59 -30.25
CA VAL A 631 -41.35 -5.22 -28.92
C VAL A 631 -41.13 -4.18 -27.84
N THR A 632 -41.29 -4.55 -26.57
CA THR A 632 -40.91 -3.69 -25.43
C THR A 632 -39.39 -3.53 -25.34
N GLU A 633 -38.92 -2.50 -24.62
CA GLU A 633 -37.47 -2.32 -24.39
C GLU A 633 -36.83 -3.51 -23.68
N ASP A 634 -37.50 -4.05 -22.65
CA ASP A 634 -37.04 -5.23 -21.91
C ASP A 634 -37.00 -6.45 -22.81
N ALA A 635 -38.04 -6.69 -23.61
CA ALA A 635 -38.06 -7.80 -24.57
C ALA A 635 -37.00 -7.63 -25.67
N TYR A 636 -36.69 -6.39 -26.07
CA TYR A 636 -35.61 -6.11 -27.01
C TYR A 636 -34.24 -6.47 -26.43
N LEU A 637 -33.96 -6.12 -25.17
CA LEU A 637 -32.68 -6.39 -24.51
C LEU A 637 -32.53 -7.86 -24.08
N ALA A 638 -33.62 -8.50 -23.70
CA ALA A 638 -33.71 -9.93 -23.42
C ALA A 638 -33.94 -10.79 -24.68
N GLY A 639 -33.90 -10.19 -25.89
CA GLY A 639 -34.10 -10.88 -27.16
C GLY A 639 -32.89 -11.73 -27.57
N ASN A 640 -32.55 -12.72 -26.75
CA ASN A 640 -31.48 -13.70 -26.89
C ASN A 640 -31.97 -15.07 -26.36
N LEU A 641 -31.20 -16.13 -26.57
CA LEU A 641 -31.64 -17.50 -26.25
C LEU A 641 -31.87 -17.75 -24.75
N LEU A 642 -31.22 -16.99 -23.86
CA LEU A 642 -31.42 -17.09 -22.41
C LEU A 642 -32.59 -16.25 -21.90
N GLY A 643 -33.16 -15.36 -22.73
CA GLY A 643 -34.27 -14.49 -22.32
C GLY A 643 -33.89 -13.50 -21.22
N ARG A 644 -32.63 -13.01 -21.21
CA ARG A 644 -32.12 -12.11 -20.15
C ARG A 644 -31.39 -10.92 -20.72
N GLU A 645 -31.58 -9.75 -20.14
CA GLU A 645 -30.72 -8.60 -20.44
C GLU A 645 -29.27 -8.90 -20.03
N VAL A 646 -28.33 -8.46 -20.84
CA VAL A 646 -26.90 -8.57 -20.58
C VAL A 646 -26.39 -7.25 -20.02
N LEU A 647 -25.73 -7.29 -18.87
CA LEU A 647 -25.30 -6.11 -18.13
C LEU A 647 -23.80 -5.85 -18.30
N ALA A 648 -23.39 -4.62 -18.00
CA ALA A 648 -21.97 -4.25 -17.95
C ALA A 648 -21.17 -5.12 -16.96
N ALA A 649 -21.81 -5.57 -15.87
CA ALA A 649 -21.21 -6.46 -14.89
C ALA A 649 -20.90 -7.87 -15.46
N ASP A 650 -21.72 -8.37 -16.39
CA ASP A 650 -21.48 -9.66 -17.05
C ASP A 650 -20.24 -9.58 -17.95
N VAL A 651 -20.09 -8.47 -18.68
CA VAL A 651 -18.90 -8.19 -19.51
C VAL A 651 -17.65 -8.02 -18.64
N ALA A 652 -17.77 -7.29 -17.55
CA ALA A 652 -16.69 -7.11 -16.58
C ALA A 652 -16.21 -8.47 -16.01
N ARG A 653 -17.14 -9.37 -15.70
CA ARG A 653 -16.82 -10.71 -15.21
C ARG A 653 -16.04 -11.52 -16.24
N ALA A 654 -16.45 -11.47 -17.51
CA ALA A 654 -15.74 -12.13 -18.61
C ALA A 654 -14.29 -11.63 -18.76
N PHE A 655 -14.03 -10.33 -18.59
CA PHE A 655 -12.66 -9.81 -18.57
C PHE A 655 -11.84 -10.35 -17.41
N VAL A 656 -12.41 -10.41 -16.20
CA VAL A 656 -11.72 -10.99 -15.03
C VAL A 656 -11.43 -12.48 -15.25
N ASP A 657 -12.39 -13.25 -15.77
CA ASP A 657 -12.19 -14.68 -16.03
C ASP A 657 -11.10 -14.93 -17.08
N LEU A 658 -11.03 -14.13 -18.16
CA LEU A 658 -9.95 -14.19 -19.15
C LEU A 658 -8.59 -13.75 -18.58
N ALA A 659 -8.59 -12.78 -17.66
CA ALA A 659 -7.38 -12.39 -16.93
C ALA A 659 -6.84 -13.56 -16.08
N LEU A 660 -7.73 -14.30 -15.43
CA LEU A 660 -7.38 -15.47 -14.59
C LEU A 660 -7.05 -16.73 -15.40
N ALA A 661 -7.47 -16.81 -16.67
CA ALA A 661 -7.22 -17.96 -17.53
C ALA A 661 -5.77 -17.99 -18.08
N GLU A 662 -4.81 -18.35 -17.23
CA GLU A 662 -3.36 -18.29 -17.52
C GLU A 662 -2.88 -19.14 -18.70
N LYS A 663 -3.66 -20.15 -19.13
CA LYS A 663 -3.37 -21.00 -20.29
C LYS A 663 -4.24 -20.68 -21.52
N THR A 664 -4.92 -19.55 -21.51
CA THR A 664 -5.83 -19.12 -22.58
C THR A 664 -5.32 -17.86 -23.29
N THR A 665 -5.08 -17.97 -24.59
CA THR A 665 -4.71 -16.87 -25.50
C THR A 665 -5.45 -17.05 -26.84
N ALA A 666 -5.62 -15.95 -27.58
CA ALA A 666 -6.43 -15.85 -28.81
C ALA A 666 -7.93 -16.21 -28.63
N ALA A 667 -8.41 -16.32 -27.38
CA ALA A 667 -9.80 -16.63 -27.10
C ALA A 667 -10.69 -15.41 -27.27
N VAL A 668 -11.93 -15.66 -27.65
CA VAL A 668 -12.98 -14.65 -27.74
C VAL A 668 -14.16 -15.15 -26.92
N LEU A 669 -14.40 -14.51 -25.78
CA LEU A 669 -15.48 -14.89 -24.88
C LEU A 669 -16.74 -14.07 -25.21
N THR A 670 -17.78 -14.74 -25.66
CA THR A 670 -19.05 -14.10 -26.01
C THR A 670 -19.93 -13.90 -24.77
N VAL A 671 -20.47 -12.68 -24.62
CA VAL A 671 -21.34 -12.27 -23.52
C VAL A 671 -22.57 -11.59 -24.12
N ASP A 672 -23.54 -12.41 -24.53
CA ASP A 672 -24.69 -11.95 -25.34
C ASP A 672 -26.03 -12.65 -25.03
N GLY A 673 -26.07 -13.54 -24.05
CA GLY A 673 -27.24 -14.36 -23.74
C GLY A 673 -27.60 -15.37 -24.83
N GLY A 674 -26.65 -15.72 -25.72
CA GLY A 674 -26.84 -16.65 -26.83
C GLY A 674 -27.41 -15.97 -28.08
N ASN A 675 -26.84 -14.86 -28.54
CA ASN A 675 -27.23 -14.26 -29.82
C ASN A 675 -26.66 -15.10 -30.98
N ILE A 676 -27.47 -16.03 -31.48
CA ILE A 676 -27.03 -17.04 -32.45
C ILE A 676 -26.46 -16.45 -33.74
N GLU A 677 -26.92 -15.28 -34.17
CA GLU A 677 -26.41 -14.63 -35.37
C GLU A 677 -24.98 -14.11 -35.19
N ALA A 678 -24.59 -13.81 -33.95
CA ALA A 678 -23.25 -13.33 -33.59
C ALA A 678 -22.33 -14.44 -33.04
N ALA A 679 -22.76 -15.70 -33.12
CA ALA A 679 -21.95 -16.83 -32.68
C ALA A 679 -20.68 -16.97 -33.51
N LEU A 680 -19.53 -17.06 -32.83
CA LEU A 680 -18.24 -17.28 -33.47
C LEU A 680 -18.14 -18.73 -33.92
N ARG A 681 -17.89 -18.93 -35.23
CA ARG A 681 -17.72 -20.24 -35.85
C ARG A 681 -16.29 -20.48 -36.28
#